data_AF-A0A3B5RET7-F1
#
_entry.id   AF-A0A3B5RET7-F1
#
_cell.length_a   1.000
_cell.length_b   1.000
_cell.length_c   1.000
_cell.angle_alpha   90.00
_cell.angle_beta   90.00
_cell.angle_gamma   90.00
#
_symmetry.space_group_name_H-M   'P 1'
#
loop_
_entity.id
_entity.type
_entity.pdbx_description
1 polymer ?
#
loop_
_entity_poly.entity_id
_entity_poly.type
_entity_poly.pdbx_seq_one_letter_code
_entity_poly.pdbx_strand_id
1 'polypeptide(L)'
;MNDFAKGQRLSYPGNTNIVILKGPGNTRPTNPHGQNTSDLERRINLPQDVITFIKSSNAVRKYQTLFQQRFRNPVFIEVGSDLVLFCKCPHDLDEAQAQLVGDLSVEIEKLQGAAAVPPDTDRIKETLMKAKTDLNRDELRVDFSFIPGQGATTVAKVRLVGYTEYVKNLRGVLQDYLLNQVFTTEVLNLQHPEMVDCFGKILELISIKQTQVTLKQSLLPKPCVAISGPRCHVQEAHKALRSGLASLTLEKLVLDGPGAVRYFQAEGKTSKELVESSCKVLIQEHQVSAPRQFIFSTTSLRHITKTSQQSSFLFVGLQRKNVDDALTKIKNLYQDHSATKTFTNQDLADLTEEDMKKLMNLVKTQDLYVQEDPLSQGGLTVSGLKAGVNQVDQMLQTLIPLKKEMRAKEEENLYPRIAWCILGQSGTWERLPKTGNYNLEKRNTTKSIVDAYRVTWSVNLLKMEARRDLTGQTAKLKRLENLPDFTFPLYWDKMSSTECLEEVLLDPSSAEYRTVQQAFNKTAQNTIVKIERLQNVHLRRTYEMQKKHISEKNKNEGGVVERLLYHGTSQENLNSIKTKGFNRSFSGRNATLYGQGTYFAVNASYSVGYSKPAADGTQTMFVARVLTGLFTLGRNDMRMPPPRNSQQPDDRYDSLVDNINNPTMFVVFHDNQAYPDYLITFR
;
A
#
# COMPACT_ATOMS: atom_id res chain seq x y z
N MET A 1 33.52 -34.04 -31.97
CA MET A 1 34.22 -35.20 -32.56
C MET A 1 33.65 -35.43 -33.95
N ASN A 2 34.16 -34.68 -34.94
CA ASN A 2 33.84 -34.90 -36.35
C ASN A 2 35.04 -35.62 -36.95
N ASP A 3 35.02 -36.95 -36.99
CA ASP A 3 35.95 -37.69 -37.84
C ASP A 3 35.54 -39.15 -38.05
N PHE A 4 34.35 -39.41 -38.59
CA PHE A 4 34.00 -40.76 -39.08
C PHE A 4 33.02 -40.69 -40.25
N ALA A 5 33.51 -40.31 -41.43
CA ALA A 5 32.83 -40.57 -42.70
C ALA A 5 33.84 -40.72 -43.84
N LYS A 6 34.65 -41.79 -43.78
CA LYS A 6 35.28 -42.34 -44.99
C LYS A 6 34.54 -43.62 -45.37
N GLY A 7 33.46 -43.45 -46.13
CA GLY A 7 32.89 -44.53 -46.92
C GLY A 7 33.93 -44.96 -47.96
N GLN A 8 34.53 -46.12 -47.74
CA GLN A 8 35.45 -46.75 -48.67
C GLN A 8 34.67 -47.13 -49.93
N ARG A 9 34.70 -46.27 -50.96
CA ARG A 9 34.43 -46.71 -52.34
C ARG A 9 35.53 -47.70 -52.69
N LEU A 10 35.19 -48.97 -52.86
CA LEU A 10 36.05 -49.90 -53.59
C LEU A 10 36.13 -49.39 -55.03
N SER A 11 37.21 -48.69 -55.33
CA SER A 11 37.65 -48.38 -56.69
C SER A 11 38.03 -49.70 -57.36
N TYR A 12 37.36 -50.06 -58.45
CA TYR A 12 37.75 -51.21 -59.26
C TYR A 12 38.90 -50.80 -60.20
N PRO A 13 40.05 -51.48 -60.15
CA PRO A 13 41.10 -51.31 -61.14
C PRO A 13 40.60 -51.85 -62.48
N GLY A 14 40.81 -51.06 -63.55
CA GLY A 14 40.51 -51.46 -64.92
C GLY A 14 41.34 -52.66 -65.32
N ASN A 15 40.71 -53.83 -65.42
CA ASN A 15 41.26 -54.97 -66.13
C ASN A 15 40.17 -55.54 -67.03
N THR A 16 40.08 -54.95 -68.22
CA THR A 16 39.28 -55.41 -69.35
C THR A 16 40.04 -56.49 -70.10
N ASN A 17 39.61 -57.75 -70.02
CA ASN A 17 40.02 -58.78 -70.98
C ASN A 17 38.98 -58.83 -72.10
N ILE A 18 39.25 -58.14 -73.21
CA ILE A 18 38.58 -58.42 -74.48
C ILE A 18 39.29 -59.63 -75.08
N VAL A 19 38.59 -60.76 -75.19
CA VAL A 19 39.13 -61.95 -75.84
C VAL A 19 38.58 -62.00 -77.27
N ILE A 20 39.48 -61.92 -78.26
CA ILE A 20 39.14 -62.15 -79.67
C ILE A 20 39.47 -63.62 -79.98
N LEU A 21 38.45 -64.46 -80.15
CA LEU A 21 38.65 -65.87 -80.55
C LEU A 21 38.59 -65.99 -82.09
N LYS A 22 39.71 -66.38 -82.71
CA LYS A 22 39.76 -66.93 -84.08
C LYS A 22 39.96 -68.46 -83.99
N GLY A 23 38.84 -69.21 -83.96
CA GLY A 23 38.61 -70.66 -84.20
C GLY A 23 39.63 -71.75 -83.82
N PRO A 24 39.33 -73.05 -84.01
CA PRO A 24 38.07 -73.77 -83.85
C PRO A 24 38.16 -74.88 -82.76
N GLY A 25 37.00 -75.41 -82.33
CA GLY A 25 36.93 -76.75 -81.71
C GLY A 25 36.48 -76.83 -80.25
N ASN A 26 35.19 -76.63 -79.98
CA ASN A 26 34.33 -77.67 -79.38
C ASN A 26 32.89 -77.17 -79.22
N THR A 27 32.00 -77.91 -79.88
CA THR A 27 30.53 -77.96 -79.86
C THR A 27 29.77 -77.20 -78.75
N ARG A 28 28.94 -76.23 -79.17
CA ARG A 28 27.73 -75.76 -78.47
C ARG A 28 26.49 -75.97 -79.36
N PRO A 29 25.26 -76.09 -78.81
CA PRO A 29 24.07 -76.48 -79.57
C PRO A 29 23.63 -75.38 -80.55
N THR A 30 23.15 -75.83 -81.70
CA THR A 30 22.76 -75.10 -82.92
C THR A 30 21.46 -74.28 -82.78
N ASN A 31 21.42 -73.11 -83.44
CA ASN A 31 20.21 -72.47 -83.96
C ASN A 31 20.39 -72.24 -85.48
N PRO A 32 19.34 -72.20 -86.33
CA PRO A 32 19.34 -72.80 -87.69
C PRO A 32 19.84 -71.91 -88.83
N HIS A 33 20.50 -70.79 -88.57
CA HIS A 33 21.02 -69.93 -89.63
C HIS A 33 22.52 -69.78 -89.48
N GLY A 34 23.24 -70.72 -90.11
CA GLY A 34 24.69 -70.73 -90.17
C GLY A 34 25.24 -69.50 -90.89
N GLN A 35 25.91 -68.62 -90.13
CA GLN A 35 26.91 -67.68 -90.60
C GLN A 35 27.97 -67.51 -89.49
N ASN A 36 29.23 -67.81 -89.80
CA ASN A 36 30.39 -67.50 -88.96
C ASN A 36 30.52 -65.96 -88.83
N THR A 37 30.28 -65.39 -87.64
CA THR A 37 30.66 -64.01 -87.34
C THR A 37 31.46 -63.94 -86.03
N SER A 38 32.59 -63.24 -86.07
CA SER A 38 33.48 -63.00 -84.93
C SER A 38 32.81 -62.02 -83.95
N ASP A 39 31.92 -62.52 -83.12
CA ASP A 39 31.27 -61.70 -82.09
C ASP A 39 32.26 -61.44 -80.94
N LEU A 40 32.32 -60.20 -80.46
CA LEU A 40 33.17 -59.80 -79.34
C LEU A 40 32.51 -60.22 -78.03
N GLU A 41 33.26 -60.95 -77.21
CA GLU A 41 32.85 -61.35 -75.85
C GLU A 41 33.38 -60.34 -74.83
N ARG A 42 32.53 -59.91 -73.89
CA ARG A 42 32.95 -59.17 -72.71
C ARG A 42 32.40 -59.75 -71.43
N ARG A 43 33.31 -60.14 -70.54
CA ARG A 43 32.97 -60.59 -69.19
C ARG A 43 32.92 -59.40 -68.24
N ILE A 44 31.80 -59.24 -67.56
CA ILE A 44 31.58 -58.21 -66.55
C ILE A 44 31.74 -58.88 -65.18
N ASN A 45 32.73 -58.41 -64.43
CA ASN A 45 32.94 -58.83 -63.06
C ASN A 45 31.97 -58.09 -62.12
N LEU A 46 30.83 -58.73 -61.83
CA LEU A 46 29.83 -58.22 -60.89
C LEU A 46 29.91 -58.96 -59.54
N PRO A 47 29.56 -58.33 -58.41
CA PRO A 47 29.42 -59.03 -57.14
C PRO A 47 28.45 -60.22 -57.25
N GLN A 48 28.76 -61.33 -56.58
CA GLN A 48 27.94 -62.55 -56.63
C GLN A 48 26.48 -62.30 -56.19
N ASP A 49 26.26 -61.37 -55.27
CA ASP A 49 24.94 -60.95 -54.82
C ASP A 49 24.11 -60.36 -55.97
N VAL A 50 24.74 -59.54 -56.82
CA VAL A 50 24.11 -58.93 -58.01
C VAL A 50 23.84 -59.99 -59.08
N ILE A 51 24.76 -60.93 -59.30
CA ILE A 51 24.57 -62.05 -60.24
C ILE A 51 23.39 -62.93 -59.79
N THR A 52 23.27 -63.18 -58.49
CA THR A 52 22.16 -63.95 -57.91
C THR A 52 20.83 -63.22 -58.10
N PHE A 53 20.80 -61.91 -57.86
CA PHE A 53 19.62 -61.07 -58.13
C PHE A 53 19.24 -61.06 -59.61
N ILE A 54 20.21 -60.99 -60.53
CA ILE A 54 19.95 -61.03 -61.97
C ILE A 54 19.29 -62.35 -62.37
N LYS A 55 19.73 -63.48 -61.79
CA LYS A 55 19.17 -64.81 -62.06
C LYS A 55 17.75 -65.00 -61.48
N SER A 56 17.47 -64.40 -60.33
CA SER A 56 16.17 -64.54 -59.65
C SER A 56 15.13 -63.49 -60.06
N SER A 57 15.54 -62.45 -60.79
CA SER A 57 14.67 -61.39 -61.29
C SER A 57 14.46 -61.48 -62.80
N ASN A 58 13.61 -60.60 -63.35
CA ASN A 58 13.43 -60.45 -64.79
C ASN A 58 14.55 -59.63 -65.46
N ALA A 59 15.65 -59.33 -64.76
CA ALA A 59 16.73 -58.47 -65.26
C ALA A 59 17.31 -58.97 -66.58
N VAL A 60 17.58 -60.27 -66.74
CA VAL A 60 18.11 -60.84 -67.99
C VAL A 60 17.20 -60.52 -69.16
N ARG A 61 15.90 -60.80 -69.03
CA ARG A 61 14.91 -60.52 -70.08
C ARG A 61 14.77 -59.03 -70.35
N LYS A 62 14.75 -58.20 -69.30
CA LYS A 62 14.64 -56.75 -69.40
C LYS A 62 15.81 -56.15 -70.19
N TYR A 63 17.04 -56.46 -69.80
CA TYR A 63 18.23 -55.94 -70.49
C TYR A 63 18.43 -56.58 -71.85
N GLN A 64 18.11 -57.87 -72.02
CA GLN A 64 18.16 -58.53 -73.34
C GLN A 64 17.22 -57.85 -74.34
N THR A 65 16.00 -57.50 -73.92
CA THR A 65 15.04 -56.76 -74.74
C THR A 65 15.52 -55.33 -75.00
N LEU A 66 15.94 -54.63 -73.94
CA LEU A 66 16.43 -53.25 -74.03
C LEU A 66 17.60 -53.13 -75.00
N PHE A 67 18.58 -54.03 -74.91
CA PHE A 67 19.78 -53.95 -75.72
C PHE A 67 19.56 -54.38 -77.17
N GLN A 68 18.64 -55.32 -77.43
CA GLN A 68 18.21 -55.65 -78.79
C GLN A 68 17.48 -54.49 -79.47
N GLN A 69 16.75 -53.67 -78.71
CA GLN A 69 16.01 -52.52 -79.24
C GLN A 69 16.85 -51.25 -79.36
N ARG A 70 17.77 -51.02 -78.41
CA ARG A 70 18.53 -49.76 -78.28
C ARG A 70 19.73 -49.68 -79.21
N PHE A 71 20.43 -50.80 -79.43
CA PHE A 71 21.67 -50.80 -80.20
C PHE A 71 21.43 -51.23 -81.64
N ARG A 72 22.11 -50.58 -82.59
CA ARG A 72 22.09 -51.00 -84.01
C ARG A 72 22.65 -52.42 -84.19
N ASN A 73 23.61 -52.80 -83.36
CA ASN A 73 24.10 -54.17 -83.25
C ASN A 73 23.52 -54.80 -81.98
N PRO A 74 22.70 -55.86 -82.08
CA PRO A 74 22.09 -56.47 -80.91
C PRO A 74 23.15 -56.99 -79.92
N VAL A 75 23.04 -56.56 -78.65
CA VAL A 75 23.86 -57.12 -77.56
C VAL A 75 23.09 -58.26 -76.89
N PHE A 76 23.75 -59.41 -76.74
CA PHE A 76 23.20 -60.58 -76.05
C PHE A 76 23.82 -60.76 -74.67
N ILE A 77 23.04 -61.26 -73.73
CA ILE A 77 23.41 -61.42 -72.32
C ILE A 77 23.33 -62.91 -71.96
N GLU A 78 24.44 -63.47 -71.48
CA GLU A 78 24.51 -64.81 -70.88
C GLU A 78 24.90 -64.68 -69.41
N VAL A 79 24.17 -65.36 -68.51
CA VAL A 79 24.40 -65.30 -67.06
C VAL A 79 24.80 -66.67 -66.54
N GLY A 80 26.10 -66.85 -66.29
CA GLY A 80 26.69 -68.08 -65.73
C GLY A 80 27.20 -67.86 -64.31
N SER A 81 28.46 -68.25 -64.05
CA SER A 81 29.20 -67.77 -62.87
C SER A 81 29.54 -66.28 -62.98
N ASP A 82 29.72 -65.81 -64.21
CA ASP A 82 29.94 -64.41 -64.58
C ASP A 82 28.83 -63.92 -65.51
N LEU A 83 28.70 -62.59 -65.65
CA LEU A 83 27.83 -61.97 -66.64
C LEU A 83 28.63 -61.70 -67.92
N VAL A 84 28.17 -62.25 -69.05
CA VAL A 84 28.86 -62.13 -70.34
C VAL A 84 27.96 -61.41 -71.35
N LEU A 85 28.52 -60.40 -72.00
CA LEU A 85 27.87 -59.68 -73.10
C LEU A 85 28.51 -60.06 -74.44
N PHE A 86 27.69 -60.24 -75.48
CA PHE A 86 28.13 -60.53 -76.84
C PHE A 86 27.60 -59.47 -77.82
N CYS A 87 28.46 -58.90 -78.66
CA CYS A 87 28.07 -57.94 -79.70
C CYS A 87 29.13 -57.84 -80.81
N LYS A 88 28.76 -57.27 -81.96
CA LYS A 88 29.68 -56.99 -83.08
C LYS A 88 30.40 -55.63 -82.97
N CYS A 89 29.99 -54.78 -82.02
CA CYS A 89 30.50 -53.42 -81.85
C CYS A 89 31.05 -53.20 -80.42
N PRO A 90 32.32 -52.80 -80.26
CA PRO A 90 32.91 -52.52 -78.95
C PRO A 90 32.21 -51.39 -78.18
N HIS A 91 31.79 -50.32 -78.87
CA HIS A 91 31.12 -49.17 -78.23
C HIS A 91 29.75 -49.59 -77.66
N ASP A 92 28.99 -50.42 -78.39
CA ASP A 92 27.70 -50.93 -77.91
C ASP A 92 27.89 -51.82 -76.66
N LEU A 93 29.02 -52.54 -76.55
CA LEU A 93 29.39 -53.28 -75.33
C LEU A 93 29.78 -52.35 -74.16
N ASP A 94 30.50 -51.27 -74.42
CA ASP A 94 30.85 -50.26 -73.41
C ASP A 94 29.59 -49.63 -72.81
N GLU A 95 28.63 -49.23 -73.66
CA GLU A 95 27.39 -48.61 -73.23
C GLU A 95 26.46 -49.60 -72.51
N ALA A 96 26.34 -50.83 -73.02
CA ALA A 96 25.56 -51.89 -72.37
C ALA A 96 26.12 -52.27 -70.99
N GLN A 97 27.45 -52.36 -70.87
CA GLN A 97 28.13 -52.58 -69.58
C GLN A 97 27.89 -51.42 -68.63
N ALA A 98 28.08 -50.18 -69.08
CA ALA A 98 27.88 -48.99 -68.25
C ALA A 98 26.44 -48.91 -67.73
N GLN A 99 25.45 -49.25 -68.56
CA GLN A 99 24.04 -49.32 -68.17
C GLN A 99 23.80 -50.39 -67.09
N LEU A 100 24.28 -51.63 -67.29
CA LEU A 100 24.11 -52.72 -66.31
C LEU A 100 24.79 -52.43 -64.97
N VAL A 101 26.01 -51.92 -65.00
CA VAL A 101 26.80 -51.59 -63.79
C VAL A 101 26.23 -50.35 -63.09
N GLY A 102 25.61 -49.42 -63.83
CA GLY A 102 24.96 -48.23 -63.28
C GLY A 102 23.58 -48.49 -62.68
N ASP A 103 22.83 -49.43 -63.26
CA ASP A 103 21.44 -49.70 -62.87
C ASP A 103 21.31 -50.72 -61.74
N LEU A 104 22.33 -51.54 -61.49
CA LEU A 104 22.32 -52.58 -60.45
C LEU A 104 23.36 -52.28 -59.38
N SER A 105 22.97 -52.38 -58.12
CA SER A 105 23.87 -52.16 -56.99
C SER A 105 23.63 -53.15 -55.87
N VAL A 106 24.68 -53.39 -55.10
CA VAL A 106 24.62 -54.02 -53.78
C VAL A 106 25.19 -53.04 -52.76
N GLU A 107 24.46 -52.83 -51.67
CA GLU A 107 24.87 -51.98 -50.56
C GLU A 107 24.80 -52.76 -49.25
N ILE A 108 25.77 -52.52 -48.37
CA ILE A 108 25.86 -53.22 -47.09
C ILE A 108 25.91 -52.19 -45.97
N GLU A 109 24.87 -52.20 -45.13
CA GLU A 109 24.74 -51.33 -43.98
C GLU A 109 25.07 -52.09 -42.69
N LYS A 110 25.86 -51.48 -41.81
CA LYS A 110 26.25 -52.11 -40.54
C LYS A 110 25.21 -51.81 -39.46
N LEU A 111 24.72 -52.83 -38.78
CA LEU A 111 23.88 -52.68 -37.59
C LEU A 111 24.78 -52.65 -36.36
N GLN A 112 24.51 -51.72 -35.44
CA GLN A 112 25.30 -51.55 -34.21
C GLN A 112 24.36 -51.39 -33.00
N GLY A 113 24.83 -51.82 -31.83
CA GLY A 113 24.07 -51.69 -30.58
C GLY A 113 22.77 -52.49 -30.57
N ALA A 114 21.69 -51.91 -30.05
CA ALA A 114 20.38 -52.55 -29.92
C ALA A 114 19.81 -53.03 -31.27
N ALA A 115 20.09 -52.32 -32.36
CA ALA A 115 19.62 -52.67 -33.71
C ALA A 115 20.20 -54.00 -34.26
N ALA A 116 21.26 -54.55 -33.66
CA ALA A 116 21.90 -55.80 -34.09
C ALA A 116 21.34 -57.06 -33.40
N VAL A 117 20.41 -56.89 -32.45
CA VAL A 117 19.90 -57.97 -31.58
C VAL A 117 18.35 -57.94 -31.52
N PRO A 118 17.65 -59.09 -31.44
CA PRO A 118 16.20 -59.12 -31.18
C PRO A 118 15.83 -58.40 -29.87
N PRO A 119 14.70 -57.67 -29.80
CA PRO A 119 13.60 -57.62 -30.77
C PRO A 119 13.75 -56.56 -31.88
N ASP A 120 14.74 -55.67 -31.81
CA ASP A 120 14.89 -54.59 -32.81
C ASP A 120 15.25 -55.12 -34.18
N THR A 121 16.06 -56.18 -34.26
CA THR A 121 16.31 -56.89 -35.53
C THR A 121 15.03 -57.43 -36.16
N ASP A 122 14.08 -57.92 -35.36
CA ASP A 122 12.80 -58.44 -35.85
C ASP A 122 11.90 -57.31 -36.38
N ARG A 123 11.89 -56.16 -35.69
CA ARG A 123 11.17 -54.95 -36.14
C ARG A 123 11.76 -54.34 -37.41
N ILE A 124 13.10 -54.31 -37.51
CA ILE A 124 13.80 -53.91 -38.75
C ILE A 124 13.43 -54.85 -39.87
N LYS A 125 13.43 -56.17 -39.61
CA LYS A 125 13.02 -57.18 -40.59
C LYS A 125 11.59 -56.96 -41.06
N GLU A 126 10.64 -56.77 -40.15
CA GLU A 126 9.24 -56.51 -40.49
C GLU A 126 9.08 -55.23 -41.33
N THR A 127 9.75 -54.14 -40.93
CA THR A 127 9.72 -52.86 -41.64
C THR A 127 10.30 -52.99 -43.05
N LEU A 128 11.46 -53.64 -43.19
CA LEU A 128 12.09 -53.88 -44.49
C LEU A 128 11.30 -54.87 -45.35
N MET A 129 10.66 -55.88 -44.76
CA MET A 129 9.77 -56.80 -45.48
C MET A 129 8.55 -56.07 -46.06
N LYS A 130 7.95 -55.16 -45.29
CA LYS A 130 6.84 -54.32 -45.76
C LYS A 130 7.28 -53.44 -46.93
N ALA A 131 8.37 -52.69 -46.75
CA ALA A 131 8.93 -51.84 -47.80
C ALA A 131 9.34 -52.64 -49.06
N LYS A 132 9.95 -53.81 -48.89
CA LYS A 132 10.29 -54.73 -50.01
C LYS A 132 9.03 -55.16 -50.77
N THR A 133 7.95 -55.50 -50.05
CA THR A 133 6.69 -55.92 -50.66
C THR A 133 6.08 -54.79 -51.50
N ASP A 134 6.09 -53.57 -50.98
CA ASP A 134 5.57 -52.39 -51.67
C ASP A 134 6.41 -52.06 -52.93
N LEU A 135 7.74 -52.15 -52.84
CA LEU A 135 8.64 -51.86 -53.96
C LEU A 135 8.62 -52.95 -55.06
N ASN A 136 8.27 -54.19 -54.70
CA ASN A 136 8.25 -55.35 -55.61
C ASN A 136 6.84 -55.75 -56.10
N ARG A 137 5.87 -54.83 -56.07
CA ARG A 137 4.44 -55.13 -56.32
C ARG A 137 4.15 -55.91 -57.61
N ASP A 138 4.91 -55.66 -58.68
CA ASP A 138 4.69 -56.28 -60.00
C ASP A 138 5.84 -57.19 -60.46
N GLU A 139 7.06 -56.91 -60.01
CA GLU A 139 8.27 -57.65 -60.36
C GLU A 139 9.31 -57.52 -59.24
N LEU A 140 10.28 -58.44 -59.20
CA LEU A 140 11.39 -58.36 -58.26
C LEU A 140 12.36 -57.25 -58.66
N ARG A 141 12.36 -56.12 -57.91
CA ARG A 141 13.19 -54.93 -58.13
C ARG A 141 14.29 -54.76 -57.09
N VAL A 142 14.04 -55.19 -55.86
CA VAL A 142 14.99 -55.12 -54.75
C VAL A 142 14.82 -56.31 -53.81
N ASP A 143 15.91 -56.74 -53.20
CA ASP A 143 15.93 -57.75 -52.16
C ASP A 143 16.86 -57.33 -51.02
N PHE A 144 16.68 -57.94 -49.85
CA PHE A 144 17.58 -57.77 -48.73
C PHE A 144 17.84 -59.08 -48.00
N SER A 145 19.00 -59.16 -47.36
CA SER A 145 19.38 -60.29 -46.51
C SER A 145 20.13 -59.79 -45.29
N PHE A 146 19.94 -60.47 -44.17
CA PHE A 146 20.71 -60.21 -42.96
C PHE A 146 21.98 -61.06 -42.95
N ILE A 147 23.11 -60.44 -42.63
CA ILE A 147 24.41 -61.10 -42.50
C ILE A 147 24.69 -61.29 -41.01
N PRO A 148 24.82 -62.55 -40.52
CA PRO A 148 25.16 -62.85 -39.14
C PRO A 148 26.50 -62.23 -38.70
N GLY A 149 26.58 -61.82 -37.43
CA GLY A 149 27.79 -61.36 -36.77
C GLY A 149 28.58 -62.49 -36.09
N GLN A 150 29.59 -62.15 -35.29
CA GLN A 150 30.45 -63.10 -34.56
C GLN A 150 29.73 -63.89 -33.44
N GLY A 151 28.39 -63.84 -33.36
CA GLY A 151 27.57 -64.66 -32.47
C GLY A 151 26.26 -65.10 -33.15
N ALA A 152 25.78 -66.31 -32.82
CA ALA A 152 24.68 -67.00 -33.50
C ALA A 152 23.34 -66.24 -33.57
N THR A 153 23.12 -65.27 -32.69
CA THR A 153 21.87 -64.48 -32.58
C THR A 153 22.03 -63.02 -33.00
N THR A 154 23.24 -62.59 -33.35
CA THR A 154 23.54 -61.20 -33.71
C THR A 154 23.58 -61.02 -35.22
N VAL A 155 22.94 -59.98 -35.71
CA VAL A 155 23.02 -59.58 -37.12
C VAL A 155 23.93 -58.38 -37.22
N ALA A 156 25.08 -58.55 -37.87
CA ALA A 156 26.08 -57.48 -37.96
C ALA A 156 25.82 -56.52 -39.12
N LYS A 157 25.19 -56.99 -40.21
CA LYS A 157 24.98 -56.19 -41.42
C LYS A 157 23.68 -56.53 -42.14
N VAL A 158 23.07 -55.54 -42.77
CA VAL A 158 21.99 -55.71 -43.75
C VAL A 158 22.57 -55.51 -45.14
N ARG A 159 22.40 -56.51 -46.00
CA ARG A 159 22.73 -56.42 -47.42
C ARG A 159 21.46 -56.10 -48.20
N LEU A 160 21.52 -55.08 -49.05
CA LEU A 160 20.46 -54.64 -49.96
C LEU A 160 20.97 -54.83 -51.39
N VAL A 161 20.20 -55.49 -52.26
CA VAL A 161 20.60 -55.79 -53.64
C VAL A 161 19.44 -55.59 -54.61
N GLY A 162 19.71 -55.03 -55.78
CA GLY A 162 18.69 -54.84 -56.81
C GLY A 162 18.98 -53.65 -57.72
N TYR A 163 17.92 -53.09 -58.31
CA TYR A 163 18.06 -51.85 -59.08
C TYR A 163 18.42 -50.67 -58.17
N THR A 164 19.37 -49.85 -58.59
CA THR A 164 20.02 -48.84 -57.73
C THR A 164 19.06 -47.83 -57.09
N GLU A 165 18.02 -47.41 -57.80
CA GLU A 165 16.98 -46.53 -57.24
C GLU A 165 16.23 -47.20 -56.08
N TYR A 166 15.84 -48.46 -56.24
CA TYR A 166 15.07 -49.22 -55.25
C TYR A 166 15.93 -49.63 -54.05
N VAL A 167 17.22 -49.92 -54.28
CA VAL A 167 18.21 -50.13 -53.20
C VAL A 167 18.37 -48.87 -52.35
N LYS A 168 18.45 -47.69 -52.97
CA LYS A 168 18.50 -46.40 -52.23
C LYS A 168 17.23 -46.16 -51.42
N ASN A 169 16.05 -46.49 -51.96
CA ASN A 169 14.78 -46.35 -51.23
C ASN A 169 14.75 -47.26 -49.99
N LEU A 170 15.13 -48.53 -50.14
CA LEU A 170 15.15 -49.50 -49.04
C LEU A 170 16.23 -49.14 -47.98
N ARG A 171 17.38 -48.60 -48.42
CA ARG A 171 18.39 -48.02 -47.52
C ARG A 171 17.83 -46.84 -46.73
N GLY A 172 17.08 -45.95 -47.39
CA GLY A 172 16.42 -44.82 -46.73
C GLY A 172 15.49 -45.26 -45.60
N VAL A 173 14.69 -46.31 -45.83
CA VAL A 173 13.82 -46.91 -44.79
C VAL A 173 14.63 -47.45 -43.60
N LEU A 174 15.74 -48.15 -43.87
CA LEU A 174 16.62 -48.65 -42.81
C LEU A 174 17.25 -47.53 -41.99
N GLN A 175 17.77 -46.50 -42.66
CA GLN A 175 18.42 -45.36 -42.01
C GLN A 175 17.43 -44.53 -41.19
N ASP A 176 16.19 -44.35 -41.66
CA ASP A 176 15.13 -43.68 -40.91
C ASP A 176 14.76 -44.45 -39.62
N TYR A 177 14.63 -45.78 -39.70
CA TYR A 177 14.41 -46.61 -38.51
C TYR A 177 15.54 -46.45 -37.48
N LEU A 178 16.80 -46.52 -37.93
CA LEU A 178 17.96 -46.39 -37.05
C LEU A 178 18.04 -45.02 -36.39
N LEU A 179 17.75 -43.95 -37.12
CA LEU A 179 17.69 -42.57 -36.59
C LEU A 179 16.58 -42.41 -35.54
N ASN A 180 15.44 -43.08 -35.72
CA ASN A 180 14.30 -43.02 -34.81
C ASN A 180 14.53 -43.72 -33.46
N GLN A 181 15.50 -44.64 -33.38
CA GLN A 181 15.88 -45.34 -32.15
C GLN A 181 17.00 -44.66 -31.35
N VAL A 182 17.59 -43.57 -31.87
CA VAL A 182 18.66 -42.84 -31.17
C VAL A 182 18.12 -42.18 -29.91
N PHE A 183 18.80 -42.38 -28.79
CA PHE A 183 18.49 -41.69 -27.54
C PHE A 183 18.69 -40.18 -27.72
N THR A 184 17.62 -39.42 -27.59
CA THR A 184 17.58 -37.97 -27.81
C THR A 184 17.01 -37.29 -26.58
N THR A 185 17.50 -36.09 -26.29
CA THR A 185 16.91 -35.21 -25.28
C THR A 185 16.47 -33.91 -25.96
N GLU A 186 15.20 -33.54 -25.77
CA GLU A 186 14.64 -32.26 -26.21
C GLU A 186 14.15 -31.46 -24.99
N VAL A 187 14.14 -30.13 -25.10
CA VAL A 187 13.76 -29.24 -24.00
C VAL A 187 12.54 -28.42 -24.41
N LEU A 188 11.48 -28.50 -23.61
CA LEU A 188 10.27 -27.71 -23.77
C LEU A 188 10.23 -26.60 -22.71
N ASN A 189 10.20 -25.34 -23.14
CA ASN A 189 10.11 -24.20 -22.23
C ASN A 189 8.69 -24.01 -21.71
N LEU A 190 8.54 -23.77 -20.41
CA LEU A 190 7.29 -23.43 -19.75
C LEU A 190 7.10 -21.92 -19.71
N GLN A 191 5.85 -21.45 -19.73
CA GLN A 191 5.54 -20.02 -19.76
C GLN A 191 5.76 -19.33 -18.41
N HIS A 192 5.54 -20.06 -17.30
CA HIS A 192 5.65 -19.54 -15.94
C HIS A 192 6.53 -20.46 -15.07
N PRO A 193 7.40 -19.92 -14.19
CA PRO A 193 8.19 -20.70 -13.24
C PRO A 193 7.35 -21.61 -12.34
N GLU A 194 6.19 -21.13 -11.90
CA GLU A 194 5.28 -21.81 -10.99
C GLU A 194 4.73 -23.14 -11.59
N MET A 195 4.78 -23.30 -12.92
CA MET A 195 4.39 -24.55 -13.59
C MET A 195 5.34 -25.71 -13.32
N VAL A 196 6.61 -25.44 -12.95
CA VAL A 196 7.60 -26.48 -12.65
C VAL A 196 7.18 -27.28 -11.41
N ASP A 197 6.69 -26.58 -10.38
CA ASP A 197 6.31 -27.18 -9.09
C ASP A 197 5.03 -28.03 -9.20
N CYS A 198 4.11 -27.65 -10.10
CA CYS A 198 2.85 -28.35 -10.31
C CYS A 198 2.80 -29.18 -11.61
N PHE A 199 3.94 -29.40 -12.28
CA PHE A 199 3.99 -30.04 -13.60
C PHE A 199 3.35 -31.43 -13.62
N GLY A 200 3.52 -32.22 -12.55
CA GLY A 200 2.86 -33.53 -12.41
C GLY A 200 1.33 -33.45 -12.49
N LYS A 201 0.73 -32.47 -11.81
CA LYS A 201 -0.73 -32.22 -11.87
C LYS A 201 -1.16 -31.70 -13.23
N ILE A 202 -0.31 -30.91 -13.89
CA ILE A 202 -0.57 -30.43 -15.26
C ILE A 202 -0.65 -31.61 -16.24
N LEU A 203 0.25 -32.60 -16.11
CA LEU A 203 0.23 -33.82 -16.92
C LEU A 203 -1.07 -34.61 -16.77
N GLU A 204 -1.56 -34.74 -15.52
CA GLU A 204 -2.86 -35.36 -15.23
C GLU A 204 -4.01 -34.56 -15.87
N LEU A 205 -3.97 -33.22 -15.77
CA LEU A 205 -4.99 -32.33 -16.32
C LEU A 205 -5.10 -32.45 -17.85
N ILE A 206 -3.97 -32.53 -18.56
CA ILE A 206 -3.93 -32.71 -20.03
C ILE A 206 -4.02 -34.18 -20.45
N SER A 207 -4.22 -35.11 -19.51
CA SER A 207 -4.40 -36.55 -19.76
C SER A 207 -3.27 -37.23 -20.55
N ILE A 208 -2.02 -36.76 -20.41
CA ILE A 208 -0.86 -37.39 -21.06
C ILE A 208 -0.28 -38.47 -20.15
N LYS A 209 -0.55 -39.74 -20.47
CA LYS A 209 0.03 -40.91 -19.79
C LYS A 209 1.38 -41.25 -20.41
N GLN A 210 2.47 -41.04 -19.69
CA GLN A 210 3.83 -41.37 -20.16
C GLN A 210 4.09 -42.88 -20.05
N THR A 211 4.63 -43.48 -21.10
CA THR A 211 4.99 -44.92 -21.08
C THR A 211 6.37 -45.25 -21.67
N GLN A 212 7.06 -44.31 -22.34
CA GLN A 212 8.31 -44.59 -23.08
C GLN A 212 9.37 -43.46 -23.01
N VAL A 213 9.12 -42.37 -22.29
CA VAL A 213 10.05 -41.22 -22.17
C VAL A 213 10.19 -40.78 -20.72
N THR A 214 11.36 -40.24 -20.38
CA THR A 214 11.65 -39.63 -19.08
C THR A 214 11.44 -38.12 -19.17
N LEU A 215 10.60 -37.57 -18.30
CA LEU A 215 10.42 -36.13 -18.14
C LEU A 215 11.15 -35.63 -16.90
N LYS A 216 11.92 -34.56 -17.06
CA LYS A 216 12.63 -33.89 -15.95
C LYS A 216 12.42 -32.39 -16.01
N GLN A 217 11.70 -31.84 -15.04
CA GLN A 217 11.53 -30.40 -14.90
C GLN A 217 12.77 -29.70 -14.30
N SER A 218 13.03 -28.48 -14.75
CA SER A 218 14.13 -27.62 -14.28
C SER A 218 13.70 -26.14 -14.27
N LEU A 219 14.17 -25.39 -13.28
CA LEU A 219 14.02 -23.93 -13.21
C LEU A 219 15.16 -23.17 -13.90
N LEU A 220 16.29 -23.85 -14.15
CA LEU A 220 17.53 -23.24 -14.68
C LEU A 220 17.89 -23.85 -16.05
N PRO A 221 18.33 -23.04 -17.04
CA PRO A 221 18.45 -21.57 -17.02
C PRO A 221 17.13 -20.81 -17.24
N LYS A 222 16.08 -21.50 -17.69
CA LYS A 222 14.69 -21.04 -17.78
C LYS A 222 13.75 -22.19 -17.35
N PRO A 223 12.51 -21.90 -16.91
CA PRO A 223 11.54 -22.93 -16.59
C PRO A 223 11.31 -23.85 -17.79
N CYS A 224 11.65 -25.12 -17.67
CA CYS A 224 11.59 -26.06 -18.77
C CYS A 224 11.42 -27.52 -18.31
N VAL A 225 11.08 -28.38 -19.27
CA VAL A 225 10.98 -29.83 -19.09
C VAL A 225 11.84 -30.49 -20.14
N ALA A 226 12.85 -31.26 -19.70
CA ALA A 226 13.67 -32.10 -20.53
C ALA A 226 12.96 -33.44 -20.78
N ILE A 227 12.75 -33.78 -22.05
CA ILE A 227 12.13 -35.02 -22.53
C ILE A 227 13.25 -35.89 -23.07
N SER A 228 13.50 -37.05 -22.46
CA SER A 228 14.60 -37.95 -22.86
C SER A 228 14.10 -39.36 -23.17
N GLY A 229 14.58 -39.96 -24.26
CA GLY A 229 14.18 -41.30 -24.70
C GLY A 229 14.51 -41.55 -26.18
N PRO A 230 13.99 -42.62 -26.80
CA PRO A 230 14.10 -42.85 -28.23
C PRO A 230 13.50 -41.68 -29.03
N ARG A 231 14.18 -41.24 -30.09
CA ARG A 231 13.81 -40.04 -30.87
C ARG A 231 12.34 -40.02 -31.30
N CYS A 232 11.80 -41.12 -31.79
CA CYS A 232 10.39 -41.19 -32.21
C CYS A 232 9.42 -40.90 -31.05
N HIS A 233 9.64 -41.50 -29.88
CA HIS A 233 8.82 -41.28 -28.69
C HIS A 233 9.03 -39.90 -28.08
N VAL A 234 10.25 -39.35 -28.14
CA VAL A 234 10.56 -37.97 -27.72
C VAL A 234 9.79 -36.97 -28.59
N GLN A 235 9.77 -37.15 -29.91
CA GLN A 235 9.03 -36.26 -30.82
C GLN A 235 7.52 -36.34 -30.61
N GLU A 236 6.98 -37.55 -30.43
CA GLU A 236 5.56 -37.76 -30.13
C GLU A 236 5.18 -37.09 -28.80
N ALA A 237 5.95 -37.34 -27.74
CA ALA A 237 5.74 -36.74 -26.43
C ALA A 237 5.91 -35.21 -26.46
N HIS A 238 6.92 -34.70 -27.16
CA HIS A 238 7.15 -33.26 -27.32
C HIS A 238 5.98 -32.59 -28.05
N LYS A 239 5.47 -33.20 -29.13
CA LYS A 239 4.30 -32.71 -29.86
C LYS A 239 3.04 -32.74 -29.00
N ALA A 240 2.80 -33.86 -28.31
CA ALA A 240 1.65 -34.01 -27.41
C ALA A 240 1.68 -33.00 -26.26
N LEU A 241 2.84 -32.83 -25.61
CA LEU A 241 3.04 -31.85 -24.54
C LEU A 241 2.86 -30.43 -25.05
N ARG A 242 3.44 -30.08 -26.20
CA ARG A 242 3.28 -28.75 -26.79
C ARG A 242 1.82 -28.44 -27.10
N SER A 243 1.08 -29.40 -27.66
CA SER A 243 -0.35 -29.27 -27.93
C SER A 243 -1.17 -29.17 -26.64
N GLY A 244 -0.88 -30.01 -25.65
CA GLY A 244 -1.54 -30.01 -24.36
C GLY A 244 -1.32 -28.71 -23.61
N LEU A 245 -0.07 -28.23 -23.51
CA LEU A 245 0.25 -26.94 -22.90
C LEU A 245 -0.37 -25.76 -23.64
N ALA A 246 -0.43 -25.80 -24.98
CA ALA A 246 -1.09 -24.76 -25.77
C ALA A 246 -2.62 -24.74 -25.58
N SER A 247 -3.22 -25.84 -25.14
CA SER A 247 -4.65 -25.91 -24.79
C SER A 247 -4.98 -25.35 -23.40
N LEU A 248 -3.95 -25.11 -22.57
CA LEU A 248 -4.15 -24.56 -21.24
C LEU A 248 -4.41 -23.05 -21.29
N THR A 249 -5.36 -22.61 -20.49
CA THR A 249 -5.52 -21.23 -20.09
C THR A 249 -4.71 -20.98 -18.83
N LEU A 250 -3.86 -19.95 -18.86
CA LEU A 250 -2.98 -19.53 -17.77
C LEU A 250 -3.33 -18.08 -17.40
N GLU A 251 -3.56 -17.81 -16.12
CA GLU A 251 -3.72 -16.44 -15.63
C GLU A 251 -3.00 -16.26 -14.28
N LYS A 252 -2.36 -15.10 -14.11
CA LYS A 252 -1.71 -14.71 -12.86
C LYS A 252 -2.56 -13.68 -12.13
N LEU A 253 -2.89 -13.96 -10.86
CA LEU A 253 -3.52 -13.02 -9.94
C LEU A 253 -2.53 -12.60 -8.87
N VAL A 254 -2.40 -11.30 -8.64
CA VAL A 254 -1.68 -10.79 -7.47
C VAL A 254 -2.70 -10.12 -6.57
N LEU A 255 -2.74 -10.54 -5.30
CA LEU A 255 -3.54 -9.91 -4.25
C LEU A 255 -2.61 -9.06 -3.40
N ASP A 256 -2.68 -7.74 -3.62
CA ASP A 256 -1.86 -6.70 -2.97
C ASP A 256 -2.41 -6.26 -1.60
N GLY A 257 -3.18 -7.13 -0.95
CA GLY A 257 -3.93 -6.80 0.25
C GLY A 257 -3.19 -7.12 1.56
N PRO A 258 -3.30 -6.29 2.60
CA PRO A 258 -2.72 -6.57 3.92
C PRO A 258 -3.31 -7.86 4.51
N GLY A 259 -2.45 -8.75 5.00
CA GLY A 259 -2.85 -10.05 5.55
C GLY A 259 -3.31 -11.09 4.51
N ALA A 260 -3.17 -10.84 3.20
CA ALA A 260 -3.51 -11.82 2.15
C ALA A 260 -2.72 -13.13 2.32
N VAL A 261 -1.40 -13.03 2.54
CA VAL A 261 -0.53 -14.20 2.80
C VAL A 261 -1.02 -14.99 4.02
N ARG A 262 -1.30 -14.30 5.14
CA ARG A 262 -1.77 -14.94 6.38
C ARG A 262 -3.12 -15.62 6.20
N TYR A 263 -4.03 -15.02 5.42
CA TYR A 263 -5.34 -15.62 5.13
C TYR A 263 -5.19 -16.93 4.37
N PHE A 264 -4.47 -16.94 3.24
CA PHE A 264 -4.33 -18.14 2.41
C PHE A 264 -3.41 -19.22 3.00
N GLN A 265 -2.59 -18.89 4.01
CA GLN A 265 -1.85 -19.88 4.81
C GLN A 265 -2.70 -20.59 5.88
N ALA A 266 -3.81 -19.97 6.31
CA ALA A 266 -4.65 -20.47 7.39
C ALA A 266 -6.07 -20.75 6.88
N GLU A 267 -7.03 -19.88 7.20
CA GLU A 267 -8.46 -20.06 6.92
C GLU A 267 -8.79 -20.13 5.42
N GLY A 268 -8.07 -19.35 4.60
CA GLY A 268 -8.23 -19.32 3.14
C GLY A 268 -7.66 -20.55 2.42
N LYS A 269 -6.88 -21.40 3.11
CA LYS A 269 -6.25 -22.58 2.49
C LYS A 269 -7.29 -23.61 2.03
N THR A 270 -8.21 -23.97 2.91
CA THR A 270 -9.30 -24.92 2.60
C THR A 270 -10.25 -24.34 1.55
N SER A 271 -10.54 -23.04 1.63
CA SER A 271 -11.35 -22.33 0.65
C SER A 271 -10.70 -22.33 -0.73
N LYS A 272 -9.38 -22.15 -0.82
CA LYS A 272 -8.61 -22.27 -2.07
C LYS A 272 -8.74 -23.67 -2.69
N GLU A 273 -8.55 -24.71 -1.89
CA GLU A 273 -8.68 -26.12 -2.33
C GLU A 273 -10.11 -26.44 -2.81
N LEU A 274 -11.13 -25.84 -2.18
CA LEU A 274 -12.53 -25.93 -2.63
C LEU A 274 -12.77 -25.20 -3.97
N VAL A 275 -12.09 -24.07 -4.20
CA VAL A 275 -12.14 -23.38 -5.50
C VAL A 275 -11.47 -24.22 -6.58
N GLU A 276 -10.29 -24.79 -6.32
CA GLU A 276 -9.60 -25.70 -7.24
C GLU A 276 -10.51 -26.84 -7.71
N SER A 277 -11.12 -27.54 -6.75
CA SER A 277 -12.01 -28.68 -7.03
C SER A 277 -13.32 -28.28 -7.72
N SER A 278 -13.97 -27.19 -7.27
CA SER A 278 -15.25 -26.75 -7.85
C SER A 278 -15.12 -26.16 -9.25
N CYS A 279 -14.04 -25.44 -9.54
CA CYS A 279 -13.78 -24.86 -10.85
C CYS A 279 -12.99 -25.80 -11.78
N LYS A 280 -12.51 -26.96 -11.29
CA LYS A 280 -11.67 -27.90 -12.05
C LYS A 280 -10.43 -27.20 -12.64
N VAL A 281 -9.74 -26.42 -11.80
CA VAL A 281 -8.51 -25.69 -12.14
C VAL A 281 -7.42 -26.03 -11.12
N LEU A 282 -6.16 -25.83 -11.50
CA LEU A 282 -5.03 -25.87 -10.58
C LEU A 282 -4.68 -24.43 -10.17
N ILE A 283 -4.44 -24.18 -8.88
CA ILE A 283 -4.09 -22.87 -8.33
C ILE A 283 -2.76 -23.00 -7.59
N GLN A 284 -1.67 -22.60 -8.25
CA GLN A 284 -0.35 -22.58 -7.63
C GLN A 284 -0.11 -21.24 -6.93
N GLU A 285 0.08 -21.27 -5.62
CA GLU A 285 0.41 -20.09 -4.81
C GLU A 285 1.93 -19.89 -4.75
N HIS A 286 2.37 -18.66 -5.00
CA HIS A 286 3.76 -18.24 -4.87
C HIS A 286 3.84 -16.97 -4.02
N GLN A 287 4.77 -16.95 -3.07
CA GLN A 287 4.94 -15.83 -2.15
C GLN A 287 6.01 -14.87 -2.66
N VAL A 288 5.67 -13.60 -2.74
CA VAL A 288 6.64 -12.53 -2.97
C VAL A 288 6.78 -11.76 -1.66
N SER A 289 7.82 -12.06 -0.89
CA SER A 289 8.14 -11.30 0.33
C SER A 289 9.17 -10.21 0.01
N ALA A 290 8.75 -8.95 0.11
CA ALA A 290 9.66 -7.81 0.13
C ALA A 290 10.14 -7.53 1.57
N PRO A 291 11.39 -7.03 1.78
CA PRO A 291 11.94 -6.80 3.11
C PRO A 291 11.15 -5.74 3.91
N ARG A 292 11.01 -5.98 5.22
CA ARG A 292 10.37 -5.07 6.18
C ARG A 292 11.33 -3.91 6.50
N GLN A 293 10.95 -2.67 6.20
CA GLN A 293 11.59 -1.47 6.74
C GLN A 293 10.60 -0.68 7.59
N PHE A 294 10.88 -0.60 8.90
CA PHE A 294 10.17 0.27 9.82
C PHE A 294 10.96 1.57 9.95
N ILE A 295 10.41 2.69 9.48
CA ILE A 295 11.00 4.00 9.76
C ILE A 295 10.25 4.61 10.94
N PHE A 296 10.92 4.68 12.08
CA PHE A 296 10.45 5.41 13.26
C PHE A 296 11.04 6.82 13.24
N SER A 297 10.18 7.83 13.24
CA SER A 297 10.54 9.22 13.51
C SER A 297 9.58 9.75 14.58
N THR A 298 10.14 10.28 15.65
CA THR A 298 9.43 10.66 16.89
C THR A 298 8.75 12.03 16.83
N THR A 299 8.74 12.70 15.67
CA THR A 299 8.34 14.12 15.60
C THR A 299 7.44 14.51 14.43
N SER A 300 7.03 13.56 13.57
CA SER A 300 6.06 13.83 12.51
C SER A 300 5.30 12.58 12.12
N LEU A 301 3.96 12.67 12.16
CA LEU A 301 2.97 11.76 11.58
C LEU A 301 3.19 11.65 10.06
N ARG A 302 4.28 10.98 9.66
CA ARG A 302 4.53 10.51 8.29
C ARG A 302 4.72 9.02 8.39
N HIS A 303 3.66 8.33 8.77
CA HIS A 303 3.66 6.89 8.96
C HIS A 303 3.10 6.21 7.72
N ILE A 304 4.00 5.78 6.84
CA ILE A 304 3.64 4.88 5.74
C ILE A 304 4.29 3.53 6.04
N THR A 305 3.50 2.54 6.47
CA THR A 305 3.97 1.16 6.43
C THR A 305 3.93 0.71 4.96
N LYS A 306 4.99 0.93 4.18
CA LYS A 306 5.11 0.33 2.84
C LYS A 306 5.50 -1.14 2.99
N THR A 307 4.52 -2.00 3.19
CA THR A 307 4.70 -3.46 3.06
C THR A 307 3.60 -4.02 2.18
N SER A 308 3.93 -4.40 0.95
CA SER A 308 3.09 -5.28 0.15
C SER A 308 3.57 -6.72 0.39
N GLN A 309 2.99 -7.40 1.38
CA GLN A 309 3.01 -8.86 1.32
C GLN A 309 2.03 -9.24 0.23
N GLN A 310 2.55 -9.74 -0.89
CA GLN A 310 1.74 -10.10 -2.05
C GLN A 310 1.56 -11.62 -2.09
N SER A 311 0.30 -12.05 -2.11
CA SER A 311 -0.02 -13.42 -2.49
C SER A 311 -0.23 -13.46 -4.00
N SER A 312 0.63 -14.20 -4.70
CA SER A 312 0.52 -14.42 -6.14
C SER A 312 -0.02 -15.82 -6.41
N PHE A 313 -0.98 -15.93 -7.32
CA PHE A 313 -1.61 -17.19 -7.70
C PHE A 313 -1.52 -17.37 -9.21
N LEU A 314 -1.02 -18.52 -9.66
CA LEU A 314 -1.12 -18.96 -11.05
C LEU A 314 -2.28 -19.93 -11.18
N PHE A 315 -3.26 -19.59 -12.00
CA PHE A 315 -4.40 -20.43 -12.34
C PHE A 315 -4.11 -21.16 -13.64
N VAL A 316 -4.32 -22.48 -13.65
CA VAL A 316 -4.13 -23.35 -14.81
C VAL A 316 -5.41 -24.15 -15.05
N GLY A 317 -6.01 -24.03 -16.22
CA GLY A 317 -7.25 -24.75 -16.56
C GLY A 317 -7.41 -25.00 -18.05
N LEU A 318 -8.31 -25.92 -18.43
CA LEU A 318 -8.60 -26.26 -19.83
C LEU A 318 -9.63 -25.31 -20.49
N GLN A 319 -10.41 -24.59 -19.70
CA GLN A 319 -11.47 -23.70 -20.18
C GLN A 319 -11.31 -22.31 -19.57
N ARG A 320 -11.36 -21.27 -20.40
CA ARG A 320 -11.22 -19.87 -19.94
C ARG A 320 -12.25 -19.50 -18.88
N LYS A 321 -13.51 -19.91 -19.07
CA LYS A 321 -14.60 -19.69 -18.12
C LYS A 321 -14.27 -20.21 -16.72
N ASN A 322 -13.74 -21.43 -16.60
CA ASN A 322 -13.40 -22.01 -15.31
C ASN A 322 -12.28 -21.25 -14.60
N VAL A 323 -11.30 -20.74 -15.36
CA VAL A 323 -10.21 -19.90 -14.84
C VAL A 323 -10.76 -18.56 -14.35
N ASP A 324 -11.61 -17.90 -15.14
CA ASP A 324 -12.23 -16.62 -14.76
C ASP A 324 -13.18 -16.76 -13.54
N ASP A 325 -13.93 -17.86 -13.47
CA ASP A 325 -14.78 -18.19 -12.31
C ASP A 325 -13.92 -18.40 -11.05
N ALA A 326 -12.79 -19.13 -11.16
CA ALA A 326 -11.87 -19.36 -10.05
C ALA A 326 -11.19 -18.07 -9.57
N LEU A 327 -10.73 -17.22 -10.51
CA LEU A 327 -10.18 -15.90 -10.23
C LEU A 327 -11.16 -15.04 -9.42
N THR A 328 -12.41 -15.00 -9.86
CA THR A 328 -13.47 -14.23 -9.22
C THR A 328 -13.74 -14.76 -7.81
N LYS A 329 -13.85 -16.10 -7.65
CA LYS A 329 -14.05 -16.71 -6.33
C LYS A 329 -12.88 -16.42 -5.36
N ILE A 330 -11.63 -16.53 -5.79
CA ILE A 330 -10.47 -16.23 -4.94
C ILE A 330 -10.42 -14.75 -4.55
N LYS A 331 -10.73 -13.83 -5.48
CA LYS A 331 -10.85 -12.40 -5.18
C LYS A 331 -11.94 -12.13 -4.13
N ASN A 332 -13.12 -12.70 -4.32
CA ASN A 332 -14.24 -12.53 -3.41
C ASN A 332 -13.95 -13.11 -2.03
N LEU A 333 -13.33 -14.29 -1.94
CA LEU A 333 -12.93 -14.90 -0.66
C LEU A 333 -12.04 -13.95 0.16
N TYR A 334 -11.04 -13.32 -0.46
CA TYR A 334 -10.19 -12.35 0.23
C TYR A 334 -10.93 -11.05 0.59
N GLN A 335 -11.76 -10.52 -0.31
CA GLN A 335 -12.57 -9.33 -0.06
C GLN A 335 -13.56 -9.54 1.10
N ASP A 336 -14.18 -10.72 1.19
CA ASP A 336 -15.10 -11.08 2.26
C ASP A 336 -14.42 -11.20 3.63
N HIS A 337 -13.10 -11.38 3.68
CA HIS A 337 -12.34 -11.51 4.93
C HIS A 337 -11.45 -10.29 5.23
N SER A 338 -11.42 -9.30 4.34
CA SER A 338 -10.72 -8.04 4.55
C SER A 338 -11.70 -6.91 4.92
N ALA A 339 -11.18 -5.92 5.65
CA ALA A 339 -11.90 -4.70 5.99
C ALA A 339 -10.95 -3.51 5.98
N THR A 340 -11.54 -2.33 5.86
CA THR A 340 -10.84 -1.05 5.98
C THR A 340 -11.65 -0.15 6.89
N LYS A 341 -10.98 0.54 7.81
CA LYS A 341 -11.58 1.51 8.72
C LYS A 341 -10.75 2.78 8.72
N THR A 342 -11.41 3.92 8.66
CA THR A 342 -10.76 5.24 8.67
C THR A 342 -11.20 6.02 9.90
N PHE A 343 -10.22 6.67 10.53
CA PHE A 343 -10.39 7.52 11.71
C PHE A 343 -9.93 8.94 11.38
N THR A 344 -10.69 9.95 11.80
CA THR A 344 -10.37 11.34 11.49
C THR A 344 -9.30 11.91 12.43
N ASN A 345 -8.57 12.95 12.02
CA ASN A 345 -7.67 13.68 12.91
C ASN A 345 -8.37 14.19 14.18
N GLN A 346 -9.66 14.54 14.11
CA GLN A 346 -10.43 14.99 15.26
C GLN A 346 -10.65 13.86 16.28
N ASP A 347 -10.83 12.63 15.81
CA ASP A 347 -10.95 11.45 16.66
C ASP A 347 -9.63 11.14 17.37
N LEU A 348 -8.50 11.39 16.69
CA LEU A 348 -7.16 11.09 17.18
C LEU A 348 -6.53 12.24 17.99
N ALA A 349 -7.13 13.45 17.96
CA ALA A 349 -6.58 14.68 18.54
C ALA A 349 -6.36 14.64 20.07
N ASP A 350 -6.95 13.65 20.75
CA ASP A 350 -7.01 13.52 22.21
C ASP A 350 -6.19 12.32 22.71
N LEU A 351 -5.66 11.53 21.78
CA LEU A 351 -4.83 10.38 22.09
C LEU A 351 -3.43 10.83 22.49
N THR A 352 -2.89 10.20 23.52
CA THR A 352 -1.51 10.43 23.98
C THR A 352 -0.52 9.61 23.15
N GLU A 353 0.76 9.93 23.27
CA GLU A 353 1.83 9.15 22.63
C GLU A 353 1.81 7.67 23.07
N GLU A 354 1.46 7.40 24.34
CA GLU A 354 1.33 6.04 24.85
C GLU A 354 0.13 5.30 24.22
N ASP A 355 -0.99 5.98 24.03
CA ASP A 355 -2.17 5.41 23.35
C ASP A 355 -1.85 5.07 21.90
N MET A 356 -1.13 5.97 21.21
CA MET A 356 -0.65 5.75 19.85
C MET A 356 0.34 4.58 19.78
N LYS A 357 1.25 4.44 20.74
CA LYS A 357 2.17 3.30 20.82
C LYS A 357 1.42 1.98 20.99
N LYS A 358 0.38 1.94 21.83
CA LYS A 358 -0.49 0.76 22.00
C LYS A 358 -1.22 0.41 20.70
N LEU A 359 -1.77 1.41 20.01
CA LEU A 359 -2.40 1.24 18.69
C LEU A 359 -1.44 0.64 17.67
N MET A 360 -0.23 1.20 17.55
CA MET A 360 0.76 0.72 16.59
C MET A 360 1.28 -0.69 16.93
N ASN A 361 1.36 -1.04 18.20
CA ASN A 361 1.70 -2.40 18.61
C ASN A 361 0.60 -3.40 18.21
N LEU A 362 -0.67 -3.02 18.36
CA LEU A 362 -1.81 -3.85 17.93
C LEU A 362 -1.82 -4.04 16.41
N VAL A 363 -1.64 -2.96 15.65
CA VAL A 363 -1.49 -2.99 14.18
C VAL A 363 -0.38 -3.96 13.77
N LYS A 364 0.79 -3.87 14.40
CA LYS A 364 1.94 -4.75 14.12
C LYS A 364 1.66 -6.21 14.47
N THR A 365 1.01 -6.46 15.60
CA THR A 365 0.66 -7.82 16.06
C THR A 365 -0.36 -8.47 15.14
N GLN A 366 -1.29 -7.68 14.60
CA GLN A 366 -2.33 -8.15 13.68
C GLN A 366 -1.92 -8.13 12.20
N ASP A 367 -0.70 -7.65 11.88
CA ASP A 367 -0.17 -7.50 10.51
C ASP A 367 -1.10 -6.65 9.62
N LEU A 368 -1.61 -5.56 10.19
CA LEU A 368 -2.48 -4.60 9.50
C LEU A 368 -1.65 -3.53 8.78
N TYR A 369 -2.21 -2.99 7.71
CA TYR A 369 -1.65 -1.88 6.96
C TYR A 369 -2.25 -0.56 7.42
N VAL A 370 -1.38 0.43 7.57
CA VAL A 370 -1.75 1.77 7.99
C VAL A 370 -1.32 2.77 6.94
N GLN A 371 -2.26 3.64 6.58
CA GLN A 371 -2.04 4.76 5.68
C GLN A 371 -2.62 6.02 6.30
N GLU A 372 -1.80 7.06 6.35
CA GLU A 372 -2.28 8.42 6.60
C GLU A 372 -2.84 9.04 5.32
N ASP A 373 -4.04 9.60 5.40
CA ASP A 373 -4.64 10.32 4.27
C ASP A 373 -3.89 11.64 4.02
N PRO A 374 -3.28 11.85 2.83
CA PRO A 374 -2.56 13.08 2.51
C PRO A 374 -3.46 14.31 2.27
N LEU A 375 -4.77 14.11 2.07
CA LEU A 375 -5.70 15.19 1.76
C LEU A 375 -6.33 15.79 3.02
N SER A 376 -6.77 17.05 2.90
CA SER A 376 -7.02 18.10 3.91
C SER A 376 -7.86 17.79 5.16
N GLN A 377 -8.36 16.57 5.35
CA GLN A 377 -8.92 16.14 6.65
C GLN A 377 -7.90 15.42 7.52
N GLY A 378 -6.92 14.73 6.94
CA GLY A 378 -5.91 13.92 7.62
C GLY A 378 -6.51 12.88 8.57
N GLY A 379 -6.13 11.63 8.39
CA GLY A 379 -6.74 10.56 9.17
C GLY A 379 -5.94 9.29 9.06
N LEU A 380 -6.18 8.39 10.00
CA LEU A 380 -5.56 7.08 10.04
C LEU A 380 -6.50 6.08 9.36
N THR A 381 -6.07 5.50 8.25
CA THR A 381 -6.77 4.38 7.61
C THR A 381 -6.05 3.08 7.95
N VAL A 382 -6.79 2.13 8.52
CA VAL A 382 -6.30 0.81 8.89
C VAL A 382 -7.01 -0.23 8.02
N SER A 383 -6.25 -1.09 7.36
CA SER A 383 -6.76 -2.12 6.46
C SER A 383 -6.08 -3.47 6.69
N GLY A 384 -6.82 -4.55 6.44
CA GLY A 384 -6.33 -5.93 6.60
C GLY A 384 -7.46 -6.90 6.92
N LEU A 385 -7.15 -7.98 7.65
CA LEU A 385 -8.17 -8.98 8.00
C LEU A 385 -9.22 -8.40 8.96
N LYS A 386 -10.49 -8.73 8.73
CA LYS A 386 -11.65 -8.25 9.50
C LYS A 386 -11.47 -8.35 11.01
N ALA A 387 -10.98 -9.49 11.49
CA ALA A 387 -10.76 -9.71 12.93
C ALA A 387 -9.78 -8.69 13.54
N GLY A 388 -8.67 -8.39 12.85
CA GLY A 388 -7.68 -7.43 13.32
C GLY A 388 -8.18 -5.99 13.25
N VAL A 389 -8.82 -5.62 12.14
CA VAL A 389 -9.41 -4.28 11.96
C VAL A 389 -10.49 -4.01 13.02
N ASN A 390 -11.33 -4.99 13.32
CA ASN A 390 -12.36 -4.87 14.36
C ASN A 390 -11.77 -4.71 15.76
N GLN A 391 -10.64 -5.36 16.08
CA GLN A 391 -9.96 -5.14 17.36
C GLN A 391 -9.44 -3.70 17.50
N VAL A 392 -8.86 -3.15 16.42
CA VAL A 392 -8.44 -1.74 16.39
C VAL A 392 -9.63 -0.81 16.56
N ASP A 393 -10.73 -1.06 15.85
CA ASP A 393 -11.96 -0.28 15.96
C ASP A 393 -12.53 -0.34 17.39
N GLN A 394 -12.66 -1.52 17.99
CA GLN A 394 -13.13 -1.66 19.38
C GLN A 394 -12.26 -0.92 20.39
N MET A 395 -10.93 -1.01 20.23
CA MET A 395 -9.99 -0.30 21.09
C MET A 395 -10.20 1.22 21.00
N LEU A 396 -10.30 1.76 19.78
CA LEU A 396 -10.50 3.19 19.55
C LEU A 396 -11.90 3.68 19.95
N GLN A 397 -12.95 2.89 19.69
CA GLN A 397 -14.32 3.17 20.13
C GLN A 397 -14.43 3.27 21.66
N THR A 398 -13.54 2.59 22.40
CA THR A 398 -13.50 2.68 23.87
C THR A 398 -12.60 3.84 24.33
N LEU A 399 -11.42 4.00 23.72
CA LEU A 399 -10.44 5.00 24.13
C LEU A 399 -10.86 6.44 23.80
N ILE A 400 -11.42 6.68 22.61
CA ILE A 400 -11.74 8.05 22.15
C ILE A 400 -12.77 8.73 23.06
N PRO A 401 -13.94 8.12 23.38
CA PRO A 401 -14.91 8.74 24.28
C PRO A 401 -14.32 8.96 25.68
N LEU A 402 -13.58 7.98 26.19
CA LEU A 402 -12.93 8.08 27.51
C LEU A 402 -11.97 9.27 27.57
N LYS A 403 -11.12 9.46 26.55
CA LYS A 403 -10.17 10.57 26.49
C LYS A 403 -10.87 11.92 26.36
N LYS A 404 -11.94 12.00 25.58
CA LYS A 404 -12.79 13.19 25.46
C LYS A 404 -13.44 13.55 26.80
N GLU A 405 -13.98 12.58 27.53
CA GLU A 405 -14.58 12.79 28.85
C GLU A 405 -13.53 13.22 29.89
N MET A 406 -12.37 12.55 29.92
CA MET A 406 -11.25 12.92 30.78
C MET A 406 -10.81 14.36 30.53
N ARG A 407 -10.66 14.77 29.26
CA ARG A 407 -10.38 16.17 28.90
C ARG A 407 -11.47 17.09 29.41
N ALA A 408 -12.74 16.81 29.12
CA ALA A 408 -13.84 17.67 29.55
C ALA A 408 -13.86 17.88 31.08
N LYS A 409 -13.57 16.83 31.85
CA LYS A 409 -13.42 16.91 33.31
C LYS A 409 -12.22 17.75 33.73
N GLU A 410 -11.08 17.63 33.05
CA GLU A 410 -9.94 18.50 33.29
C GLU A 410 -10.25 19.96 32.96
N GLU A 411 -10.93 20.23 31.84
CA GLU A 411 -11.39 21.57 31.45
C GLU A 411 -12.28 22.16 32.56
N GLU A 412 -13.28 21.42 33.04
CA GLU A 412 -14.18 21.86 34.10
C GLU A 412 -13.45 22.18 35.40
N ASN A 413 -12.49 21.33 35.79
CA ASN A 413 -11.72 21.51 37.02
C ASN A 413 -10.71 22.66 36.91
N LEU A 414 -10.17 22.91 35.72
CA LEU A 414 -9.18 23.95 35.48
C LEU A 414 -9.84 25.32 35.35
N TYR A 415 -10.99 25.38 34.69
CA TYR A 415 -11.67 26.63 34.36
C TYR A 415 -11.87 27.55 35.56
N PRO A 416 -12.44 27.18 36.72
CA PRO A 416 -12.60 28.14 37.83
C PRO A 416 -11.27 28.69 38.37
N ARG A 417 -10.17 27.94 38.25
CA ARG A 417 -8.85 28.31 38.80
C ARG A 417 -8.02 29.19 37.87
N ILE A 418 -8.16 29.03 36.55
CA ILE A 418 -7.32 29.75 35.59
C ILE A 418 -8.19 30.43 34.55
N ALA A 419 -7.98 31.73 34.38
CA ALA A 419 -8.65 32.55 33.38
C ALA A 419 -7.62 33.09 32.38
N TRP A 420 -7.57 32.46 31.21
CA TRP A 420 -6.99 33.05 30.02
C TRP A 420 -7.99 34.03 29.42
N CYS A 421 -7.50 35.23 29.14
CA CYS A 421 -8.30 36.35 28.67
C CYS A 421 -7.71 36.92 27.38
N ILE A 422 -8.58 37.44 26.52
CA ILE A 422 -8.24 38.16 25.29
C ILE A 422 -8.80 39.58 25.38
N LEU A 423 -8.02 40.57 24.94
CA LEU A 423 -8.46 41.96 24.91
C LEU A 423 -9.33 42.19 23.68
N GLY A 424 -10.62 42.45 23.90
CA GLY A 424 -11.58 42.75 22.84
C GLY A 424 -11.31 44.10 22.16
N GLN A 425 -11.96 44.32 21.01
CA GLN A 425 -11.79 45.56 20.23
C GLN A 425 -12.28 46.82 20.95
N SER A 426 -13.24 46.67 21.85
CA SER A 426 -13.73 47.71 22.77
C SER A 426 -12.72 48.10 23.85
N GLY A 427 -11.60 47.38 23.98
CA GLY A 427 -10.62 47.54 25.04
C GLY A 427 -11.00 46.87 26.36
N THR A 428 -12.00 45.97 26.35
CA THR A 428 -12.41 45.18 27.52
C THR A 428 -11.80 43.79 27.48
N TRP A 429 -11.31 43.33 28.63
CA TRP A 429 -10.82 41.95 28.78
C TRP A 429 -11.97 40.96 28.83
N GLU A 430 -11.87 39.91 28.01
CA GLU A 430 -12.86 38.85 27.93
C GLU A 430 -12.22 37.50 28.22
N ARG A 431 -12.96 36.63 28.90
CA ARG A 431 -12.47 35.30 29.23
C ARG A 431 -12.64 34.37 28.03
N LEU A 432 -11.60 33.59 27.72
CA LEU A 432 -11.67 32.56 26.69
C LEU A 432 -12.57 31.40 27.13
N PRO A 433 -13.29 30.75 26.19
CA PRO A 433 -14.01 29.51 26.44
C PRO A 433 -13.14 28.40 27.03
N LYS A 434 -13.77 27.44 27.72
CA LYS A 434 -13.11 26.31 28.42
C LYS A 434 -12.01 25.62 27.60
N THR A 435 -12.31 25.24 26.37
CA THR A 435 -11.37 24.55 25.48
C THR A 435 -10.18 25.43 25.09
N GLY A 436 -10.42 26.71 24.77
CA GLY A 436 -9.34 27.67 24.48
C GLY A 436 -8.45 27.91 25.70
N ASN A 437 -9.06 28.10 26.87
CA ASN A 437 -8.39 28.26 28.15
C ASN A 437 -7.51 27.05 28.49
N TYR A 438 -8.04 25.84 28.32
CA TYR A 438 -7.32 24.59 28.57
C TYR A 438 -6.13 24.39 27.62
N ASN A 439 -6.33 24.62 26.32
CA ASN A 439 -5.28 24.45 25.32
C ASN A 439 -4.10 25.39 25.58
N LEU A 440 -4.36 26.65 25.96
CA LEU A 440 -3.31 27.60 26.32
C LEU A 440 -2.55 27.18 27.57
N GLU A 441 -3.27 26.73 28.61
CA GLU A 441 -2.62 26.30 29.86
C GLU A 441 -1.75 25.06 29.68
N LYS A 442 -2.22 24.08 28.89
CA LYS A 442 -1.44 22.88 28.57
C LYS A 442 -0.34 23.12 27.53
N ARG A 443 -0.13 24.37 27.11
CA ARG A 443 0.87 24.78 26.10
C ARG A 443 0.75 24.02 24.78
N ASN A 444 -0.47 23.70 24.36
CA ASN A 444 -0.72 23.05 23.08
C ASN A 444 -0.69 24.08 21.94
N THR A 445 0.51 24.57 21.63
CA THR A 445 0.76 25.72 20.72
C THR A 445 0.45 25.47 19.25
N THR A 446 0.13 24.23 18.87
CA THR A 446 -0.22 23.85 17.49
C THR A 446 -1.68 24.11 17.15
N LYS A 447 -2.54 24.39 18.14
CA LYS A 447 -3.96 24.64 17.94
C LYS A 447 -4.28 26.13 18.03
N SER A 448 -4.99 26.65 17.02
CA SER A 448 -5.64 27.96 17.11
C SER A 448 -6.65 28.00 18.27
N ILE A 449 -6.83 29.15 18.89
CA ILE A 449 -7.87 29.37 19.90
C ILE A 449 -9.10 30.00 19.28
N VAL A 450 -10.25 29.81 19.93
CA VAL A 450 -11.51 30.44 19.56
C VAL A 450 -11.99 31.27 20.75
N ASP A 451 -12.35 32.53 20.51
CA ASP A 451 -12.86 33.43 21.55
C ASP A 451 -14.37 33.23 21.80
N ALA A 452 -14.94 34.03 22.71
CA ALA A 452 -16.35 33.97 23.07
C ALA A 452 -17.31 34.29 21.90
N TYR A 453 -16.82 35.01 20.87
CA TYR A 453 -17.57 35.37 19.67
C TYR A 453 -17.33 34.41 18.50
N ARG A 454 -16.69 33.25 18.77
CA ARG A 454 -16.36 32.23 17.77
C ARG A 454 -15.35 32.67 16.71
N VAL A 455 -14.51 33.66 17.03
CA VAL A 455 -13.43 34.09 16.14
C VAL A 455 -12.17 33.27 16.43
N THR A 456 -11.53 32.77 15.37
CA THR A 456 -10.31 31.97 15.45
C THR A 456 -9.06 32.84 15.45
N TRP A 457 -8.10 32.52 16.32
CA TRP A 457 -6.85 33.23 16.50
C TRP A 457 -5.64 32.29 16.53
N SER A 458 -4.56 32.69 15.87
CA SER A 458 -3.23 32.12 16.02
C SER A 458 -2.53 32.75 17.22
N VAL A 459 -1.87 31.95 18.07
CA VAL A 459 -1.38 32.40 19.38
C VAL A 459 0.14 32.44 19.45
N ASN A 460 0.67 33.55 19.96
CA ASN A 460 2.07 33.69 20.34
C ASN A 460 2.17 33.89 21.86
N LEU A 461 2.42 32.80 22.59
CA LEU A 461 2.56 32.83 24.05
C LEU A 461 3.82 33.57 24.53
N LEU A 462 4.86 33.69 23.71
CA LEU A 462 6.07 34.45 24.08
C LEU A 462 5.78 35.95 24.12
N LYS A 463 4.95 36.43 23.19
CA LYS A 463 4.50 37.83 23.14
C LYS A 463 3.24 38.09 23.95
N MET A 464 2.57 37.05 24.44
CA MET A 464 1.24 37.11 25.04
C MET A 464 0.25 37.83 24.10
N GLU A 465 0.23 37.40 22.83
CA GLU A 465 -0.61 37.99 21.78
C GLU A 465 -1.31 36.91 20.95
N ALA A 466 -2.49 37.26 20.46
CA ALA A 466 -3.27 36.50 19.50
C ALA A 466 -3.36 37.29 18.18
N ARG A 467 -3.23 36.63 17.04
CA ARG A 467 -3.29 37.24 15.71
C ARG A 467 -4.30 36.53 14.83
N ARG A 468 -5.09 37.28 14.06
CA ARG A 468 -5.92 36.73 12.99
C ARG A 468 -5.11 36.62 11.71
N ASP A 469 -5.06 35.42 11.14
CA ASP A 469 -4.28 35.17 9.92
C ASP A 469 -4.83 35.96 8.71
N LEU A 470 -6.16 36.08 8.60
CA LEU A 470 -6.81 36.74 7.45
C LEU A 470 -6.72 38.28 7.49
N THR A 471 -6.86 38.90 8.66
CA THR A 471 -6.92 40.36 8.78
C THR A 471 -5.64 40.98 9.33
N GLY A 472 -4.72 40.17 9.83
CA GLY A 472 -3.52 40.63 10.52
C GLY A 472 -3.77 41.27 11.89
N GLN A 473 -5.04 41.41 12.30
CA GLN A 473 -5.43 42.01 13.58
C GLN A 473 -4.80 41.27 14.75
N THR A 474 -4.27 42.03 15.71
CA THR A 474 -3.69 41.49 16.95
C THR A 474 -4.54 41.85 18.16
N ALA A 475 -4.54 40.97 19.14
CA ALA A 475 -5.18 41.15 20.44
C ALA A 475 -4.21 40.70 21.54
N LYS A 476 -4.18 41.43 22.66
CA LYS A 476 -3.36 41.06 23.82
C LYS A 476 -4.01 39.88 24.55
N LEU A 477 -3.19 39.00 25.11
CA LEU A 477 -3.59 37.90 25.96
C LEU A 477 -3.12 38.14 27.39
N LYS A 478 -3.88 37.61 28.35
CA LYS A 478 -3.54 37.66 29.77
C LYS A 478 -3.94 36.36 30.45
N ARG A 479 -3.10 35.89 31.39
CA ARG A 479 -3.40 34.75 32.26
C ARG A 479 -3.61 35.24 33.68
N LEU A 480 -4.76 34.94 34.27
CA LEU A 480 -5.07 35.16 35.68
C LEU A 480 -5.25 33.82 36.39
N GLU A 481 -4.71 33.72 37.60
CA GLU A 481 -4.83 32.54 38.45
C GLU A 481 -5.65 32.90 39.67
N ASN A 482 -6.88 32.39 39.72
CA ASN A 482 -7.84 32.64 40.78
C ASN A 482 -7.44 31.93 42.06
N LEU A 483 -7.77 32.55 43.19
CA LEU A 483 -7.65 31.90 44.49
C LEU A 483 -8.83 30.92 44.67
N PRO A 484 -8.69 29.88 45.51
CA PRO A 484 -9.75 28.88 45.72
C PRO A 484 -11.11 29.48 46.10
N ASP A 485 -11.11 30.63 46.78
CA ASP A 485 -12.28 31.33 47.29
C ASP A 485 -12.57 32.67 46.59
N PHE A 486 -11.77 33.05 45.57
CA PHE A 486 -11.88 34.38 44.96
C PHE A 486 -11.49 34.37 43.47
N THR A 487 -12.43 34.83 42.64
CA THR A 487 -12.21 35.06 41.21
C THR A 487 -11.77 36.50 40.98
N PHE A 488 -10.59 36.69 40.39
CA PHE A 488 -10.08 38.02 40.09
C PHE A 488 -10.93 38.72 39.01
N PRO A 489 -11.26 40.02 39.17
CA PRO A 489 -11.88 40.79 38.11
C PRO A 489 -11.00 40.80 36.85
N LEU A 490 -11.61 40.60 35.67
CA LEU A 490 -10.85 40.44 34.41
C LEU A 490 -10.02 41.67 34.02
N TYR A 491 -10.39 42.86 34.49
CA TYR A 491 -9.65 44.10 34.24
C TYR A 491 -8.41 44.25 35.12
N TRP A 492 -8.24 43.43 36.16
CA TRP A 492 -7.03 43.47 37.00
C TRP A 492 -5.81 42.91 36.27
N ASP A 493 -4.65 43.46 36.59
CA ASP A 493 -3.36 42.93 36.22
C ASP A 493 -2.97 41.75 37.11
N LYS A 494 -1.94 41.02 36.69
CA LYS A 494 -1.45 39.86 37.42
C LYS A 494 -0.82 40.32 38.74
N MET A 495 -1.49 40.01 39.84
CA MET A 495 -0.96 40.18 41.19
C MET A 495 0.07 39.09 41.52
N SER A 496 1.08 39.41 42.34
CA SER A 496 1.90 38.38 42.96
C SER A 496 1.09 37.60 44.02
N SER A 497 1.46 36.35 44.30
CA SER A 497 0.75 35.52 45.27
C SER A 497 0.90 35.97 46.73
N THR A 498 1.83 36.90 46.99
CA THR A 498 2.16 37.41 48.33
C THR A 498 1.61 38.82 48.59
N GLU A 499 1.24 39.56 47.55
CA GLU A 499 0.71 40.91 47.69
C GLU A 499 -0.81 40.90 47.83
N CYS A 500 -1.31 41.51 48.90
CA CYS A 500 -2.75 41.66 49.11
C CYS A 500 -3.30 42.99 48.58
N LEU A 501 -2.42 43.93 48.23
CA LEU A 501 -2.71 45.25 47.65
C LEU A 501 -1.63 45.60 46.64
N GLU A 502 -2.04 45.93 45.42
CA GLU A 502 -1.18 46.50 44.38
C GLU A 502 -1.81 47.78 43.83
N GLU A 503 -0.99 48.77 43.52
CA GLU A 503 -1.39 50.03 42.88
C GLU A 503 -0.87 50.04 41.45
N VAL A 504 -1.78 49.86 40.49
CA VAL A 504 -1.41 49.74 39.08
C VAL A 504 -1.62 51.08 38.40
N LEU A 505 -0.53 51.71 37.96
CA LEU A 505 -0.59 52.92 37.15
C LEU A 505 -1.20 52.59 35.78
N LEU A 506 -2.34 53.22 35.47
CA LEU A 506 -3.00 53.01 34.19
C LEU A 506 -2.29 53.76 33.06
N ASP A 507 -2.07 53.07 31.94
CA ASP A 507 -1.55 53.69 30.72
C ASP A 507 -2.58 54.71 30.18
N PRO A 508 -2.20 55.99 29.97
CA PRO A 508 -3.10 57.02 29.42
C PRO A 508 -3.72 56.68 28.05
N SER A 509 -3.08 55.78 27.29
CA SER A 509 -3.59 55.29 26.00
C SER A 509 -4.60 54.14 26.14
N SER A 510 -4.75 53.55 27.33
CA SER A 510 -5.68 52.45 27.57
C SER A 510 -7.15 52.90 27.56
N ALA A 511 -8.06 52.00 27.16
CA ALA A 511 -9.49 52.25 27.18
C ALA A 511 -10.02 52.45 28.63
N GLU A 512 -9.44 51.73 29.59
CA GLU A 512 -9.77 51.85 31.01
C GLU A 512 -9.46 53.26 31.56
N TYR A 513 -8.24 53.77 31.34
CA TYR A 513 -7.85 55.13 31.73
C TYR A 513 -8.81 56.16 31.13
N ARG A 514 -9.07 56.08 29.82
CA ARG A 514 -9.95 57.03 29.12
C ARG A 514 -11.38 56.99 29.67
N THR A 515 -11.88 55.82 30.05
CA THR A 515 -13.22 55.66 30.64
C THR A 515 -13.30 56.40 31.98
N VAL A 516 -12.32 56.20 32.88
CA VAL A 516 -12.28 56.87 34.18
C VAL A 516 -12.07 58.38 34.03
N GLN A 517 -11.17 58.79 33.13
CA GLN A 517 -10.91 60.19 32.81
C GLN A 517 -12.16 60.88 32.27
N GLN A 518 -12.85 60.29 31.29
CA GLN A 518 -14.06 60.86 30.72
C GLN A 518 -15.16 61.01 31.77
N ALA A 519 -15.32 60.02 32.67
CA ALA A 519 -16.29 60.11 33.76
C ALA A 519 -15.98 61.27 34.72
N PHE A 520 -14.70 61.44 35.09
CA PHE A 520 -14.24 62.55 35.94
C PHE A 520 -14.47 63.92 35.26
N ASN A 521 -14.04 64.06 34.01
CA ASN A 521 -14.13 65.31 33.24
C ASN A 521 -15.56 65.75 32.91
N LYS A 522 -16.57 64.89 33.07
CA LYS A 522 -17.98 65.28 32.93
C LYS A 522 -18.39 66.35 33.94
N THR A 523 -17.73 66.40 35.10
CA THR A 523 -18.17 67.26 36.22
C THR A 523 -17.03 68.06 36.85
N ALA A 524 -15.79 67.57 36.83
CA ALA A 524 -14.61 68.31 37.28
C ALA A 524 -13.80 68.82 36.09
N GLN A 525 -13.24 70.03 36.20
CA GLN A 525 -12.42 70.68 35.15
C GLN A 525 -10.90 70.59 35.43
N ASN A 526 -10.51 69.88 36.49
CA ASN A 526 -9.13 69.73 36.92
C ASN A 526 -8.31 68.86 35.95
N THR A 527 -7.00 69.10 35.92
CA THR A 527 -6.07 68.33 35.09
C THR A 527 -5.64 67.06 35.81
N ILE A 528 -5.97 65.88 35.26
CA ILE A 528 -5.53 64.60 35.81
C ILE A 528 -4.03 64.42 35.59
N VAL A 529 -3.30 64.13 36.66
CA VAL A 529 -1.88 63.79 36.67
C VAL A 529 -1.68 62.28 36.45
N LYS A 530 -2.41 61.45 37.20
CA LYS A 530 -2.38 59.99 37.05
C LYS A 530 -3.65 59.34 37.58
N ILE A 531 -3.92 58.13 37.10
CA ILE A 531 -4.99 57.25 37.58
C ILE A 531 -4.34 55.91 37.96
N GLU A 532 -4.54 55.50 39.19
CA GLU A 532 -4.04 54.22 39.71
C GLU A 532 -5.23 53.31 40.00
N ARG A 533 -5.26 52.12 39.41
CA ARG A 533 -6.20 51.07 39.81
C ARG A 533 -5.71 50.42 41.09
N LEU A 534 -6.59 50.28 42.07
CA LEU A 534 -6.28 49.66 43.34
C LEU A 534 -6.74 48.22 43.30
N GLN A 535 -5.83 47.28 43.54
CA GLN A 535 -6.08 45.84 43.51
C GLN A 535 -5.94 45.25 44.91
N ASN A 536 -6.87 45.57 45.80
CA ASN A 536 -6.90 44.99 47.14
C ASN A 536 -7.75 43.71 47.18
N VAL A 537 -7.12 42.54 47.31
CA VAL A 537 -7.81 41.23 47.31
C VAL A 537 -8.79 41.12 48.47
N HIS A 538 -8.36 41.49 49.68
CA HIS A 538 -9.17 41.32 50.88
C HIS A 538 -10.41 42.20 50.84
N LEU A 539 -10.25 43.49 50.49
CA LEU A 539 -11.39 44.40 50.36
C LEU A 539 -12.31 44.00 49.21
N ARG A 540 -11.77 43.56 48.08
CA ARG A 540 -12.58 43.10 46.95
C ARG A 540 -13.37 41.85 47.32
N ARG A 541 -12.78 40.92 48.07
CA ARG A 541 -13.46 39.70 48.53
C ARG A 541 -14.63 40.01 49.45
N THR A 542 -14.45 40.86 50.47
CA THR A 542 -15.54 41.24 51.38
C THR A 542 -16.63 42.06 50.69
N TYR A 543 -16.24 42.89 49.72
CA TYR A 543 -17.16 43.61 48.85
C TYR A 543 -18.02 42.68 47.98
N GLU A 544 -17.43 41.69 47.31
CA GLU A 544 -18.19 40.75 46.48
C GLU A 544 -19.13 39.88 47.31
N MET A 545 -18.75 39.50 48.54
CA MET A 545 -19.66 38.84 49.49
C MET A 545 -20.85 39.74 49.85
N GLN A 546 -20.60 41.03 50.13
CA GLN A 546 -21.67 41.98 50.41
C GLN A 546 -22.59 42.20 49.20
N LYS A 547 -22.00 42.27 48.01
CA LYS A 547 -22.74 42.39 46.74
C LYS A 547 -23.69 41.22 46.54
N LYS A 548 -23.21 40.00 46.76
CA LYS A 548 -24.03 38.79 46.72
C LYS A 548 -25.18 38.85 47.73
N HIS A 549 -24.88 39.20 48.99
CA HIS A 549 -25.89 39.32 50.04
C HIS A 549 -27.00 40.32 49.68
N ILE A 550 -26.64 41.54 49.26
CA ILE A 550 -27.63 42.56 48.85
C ILE A 550 -28.40 42.12 47.61
N SER A 551 -27.74 41.48 46.65
CA SER A 551 -28.40 40.97 45.44
C SER A 551 -29.43 39.89 45.74
N GLU A 552 -29.16 39.01 46.71
CA GLU A 552 -30.09 37.96 47.15
C GLU A 552 -31.24 38.57 47.97
N LYS A 553 -30.95 39.51 48.87
CA LYS A 553 -31.95 40.25 49.65
C LYS A 553 -32.94 41.01 48.76
N ASN A 554 -32.46 41.58 47.66
CA ASN A 554 -33.25 42.44 46.77
C ASN A 554 -33.62 41.74 45.45
N LYS A 555 -33.65 40.41 45.43
CA LYS A 555 -33.79 39.63 44.19
C LYS A 555 -35.06 39.99 43.40
N ASN A 556 -36.14 40.38 44.08
CA ASN A 556 -37.42 40.70 43.45
C ASN A 556 -37.58 42.21 43.12
N GLU A 557 -36.63 43.03 43.56
CA GLU A 557 -36.66 44.50 43.49
C GLU A 557 -35.60 45.06 42.53
N GLY A 558 -35.11 44.23 41.59
CA GLY A 558 -34.07 44.61 40.63
C GLY A 558 -32.63 44.29 41.05
N GLY A 559 -32.44 43.58 42.17
CA GLY A 559 -31.16 43.08 42.62
C GLY A 559 -30.25 44.17 43.23
N VAL A 560 -28.94 43.99 43.07
CA VAL A 560 -27.94 44.94 43.57
C VAL A 560 -27.66 46.03 42.54
N VAL A 561 -27.90 47.29 42.93
CA VAL A 561 -27.46 48.44 42.15
C VAL A 561 -26.05 48.82 42.60
N GLU A 562 -25.07 48.64 41.71
CA GLU A 562 -23.69 49.09 41.89
C GLU A 562 -23.47 50.40 41.12
N ARG A 563 -22.84 51.38 41.77
CA ARG A 563 -22.48 52.67 41.15
C ARG A 563 -21.00 52.96 41.34
N LEU A 564 -20.37 53.58 40.33
CA LEU A 564 -19.07 54.24 40.49
C LEU A 564 -19.30 55.66 40.99
N LEU A 565 -18.80 55.96 42.19
CA LEU A 565 -18.99 57.24 42.86
C LEU A 565 -17.65 57.79 43.37
N TYR A 566 -17.61 59.08 43.68
CA TYR A 566 -16.40 59.80 44.07
C TYR A 566 -16.33 60.02 45.58
N HIS A 567 -15.11 59.93 46.13
CA HIS A 567 -14.83 60.22 47.53
C HIS A 567 -13.52 61.03 47.65
N GLY A 568 -13.67 62.33 47.91
CA GLY A 568 -12.54 63.22 48.24
C GLY A 568 -12.08 63.04 49.68
N THR A 569 -10.77 63.01 49.91
CA THR A 569 -10.19 62.88 51.25
C THR A 569 -8.83 63.59 51.36
N SER A 570 -8.28 63.66 52.56
CA SER A 570 -6.92 64.18 52.81
C SER A 570 -5.85 63.11 52.59
N GLN A 571 -4.62 63.57 52.31
CA GLN A 571 -3.45 62.71 52.10
C GLN A 571 -3.21 61.70 53.24
N GLU A 572 -3.45 62.12 54.49
CA GLU A 572 -3.28 61.30 55.71
C GLU A 572 -4.18 60.05 55.73
N ASN A 573 -5.33 60.09 55.06
CA ASN A 573 -6.30 59.00 55.07
C ASN A 573 -6.07 57.99 53.93
N LEU A 574 -5.27 58.32 52.91
CA LEU A 574 -5.15 57.51 51.70
C LEU A 574 -4.69 56.09 52.00
N ASN A 575 -3.59 55.92 52.74
CA ASN A 575 -3.05 54.61 53.06
C ASN A 575 -4.04 53.76 53.86
N SER A 576 -4.77 54.38 54.78
CA SER A 576 -5.81 53.70 55.55
C SER A 576 -6.94 53.21 54.64
N ILE A 577 -7.43 54.05 53.72
CA ILE A 577 -8.52 53.67 52.80
C ILE A 577 -8.06 52.59 51.81
N LYS A 578 -6.85 52.70 51.25
CA LYS A 578 -6.28 51.70 50.33
C LYS A 578 -6.13 50.32 50.97
N THR A 579 -5.72 50.28 52.24
CA THR A 579 -5.42 49.02 52.95
C THR A 579 -6.62 48.43 53.67
N LYS A 580 -7.46 49.28 54.30
CA LYS A 580 -8.55 48.88 55.20
C LYS A 580 -9.94 49.25 54.68
N GLY A 581 -10.05 49.94 53.55
CA GLY A 581 -11.31 50.36 52.96
C GLY A 581 -11.91 51.58 53.64
N PHE A 582 -13.15 51.89 53.27
CA PHE A 582 -13.89 53.00 53.87
C PHE A 582 -14.48 52.58 55.22
N ASN A 583 -14.23 53.37 56.25
CA ASN A 583 -14.65 53.03 57.62
C ASN A 583 -15.58 54.12 58.17
N ARG A 584 -16.81 53.71 58.49
CA ARG A 584 -17.86 54.62 58.98
C ARG A 584 -17.56 55.22 60.35
N SER A 585 -16.66 54.65 61.14
CA SER A 585 -16.27 55.22 62.44
C SER A 585 -15.49 56.55 62.29
N PHE A 586 -15.06 56.89 61.07
CA PHE A 586 -14.54 58.21 60.73
C PHE A 586 -15.61 59.15 60.15
N SER A 587 -16.88 58.73 60.11
CA SER A 587 -18.01 59.57 59.72
C SER A 587 -18.17 60.77 60.66
N GLY A 588 -18.62 61.90 60.12
CA GLY A 588 -18.86 63.13 60.88
C GLY A 588 -17.70 64.11 61.02
N ARG A 589 -16.53 63.84 60.42
CA ARG A 589 -15.47 64.86 60.26
C ARG A 589 -15.83 65.94 59.23
N ASN A 590 -16.63 65.62 58.22
CA ASN A 590 -16.91 66.49 57.06
C ASN A 590 -18.41 66.68 56.73
N ALA A 591 -19.28 65.69 56.99
CA ALA A 591 -20.73 65.79 56.80
C ALA A 591 -21.47 64.68 57.57
N THR A 592 -22.61 65.01 58.19
CA THR A 592 -23.58 64.04 58.77
C THR A 592 -25.01 64.32 58.36
N LEU A 593 -25.26 65.24 57.41
CA LEU A 593 -26.59 65.77 57.12
C LEU A 593 -27.63 64.71 56.73
N TYR A 594 -27.19 63.64 56.06
CA TYR A 594 -28.05 62.55 55.56
C TYR A 594 -27.77 61.21 56.25
N GLY A 595 -27.09 61.24 57.41
CA GLY A 595 -26.81 60.08 58.25
C GLY A 595 -25.34 59.95 58.66
N GLN A 596 -25.09 59.07 59.62
CA GLN A 596 -23.78 58.77 60.22
C GLN A 596 -23.11 57.58 59.49
N GLY A 597 -22.84 57.76 58.20
CA GLY A 597 -22.21 56.76 57.34
C GLY A 597 -21.10 57.34 56.48
N THR A 598 -20.63 56.55 55.51
CA THR A 598 -19.62 56.98 54.53
C THR A 598 -20.31 57.62 53.33
N TYR A 599 -19.88 58.84 52.98
CA TYR A 599 -20.46 59.63 51.90
C TYR A 599 -19.73 59.44 50.57
N PHE A 600 -20.49 59.35 49.49
CA PHE A 600 -20.01 59.23 48.12
C PHE A 600 -20.79 60.15 47.20
N ALA A 601 -20.09 60.96 46.40
CA ALA A 601 -20.71 61.90 45.47
C ALA A 601 -20.90 61.28 44.08
N VAL A 602 -22.00 61.61 43.42
CA VAL A 602 -22.23 61.27 42.00
C VAL A 602 -21.31 62.09 41.09
N ASN A 603 -21.11 63.36 41.42
CA ASN A 603 -20.28 64.28 40.65
C ASN A 603 -18.88 64.43 41.29
N ALA A 604 -17.84 64.32 40.47
CA ALA A 604 -16.45 64.49 40.90
C ALA A 604 -16.18 65.89 41.45
N SER A 605 -16.79 66.93 40.87
CA SER A 605 -16.64 68.33 41.32
C SER A 605 -17.00 68.53 42.79
N TYR A 606 -18.01 67.81 43.31
CA TYR A 606 -18.33 67.87 44.72
C TYR A 606 -17.18 67.33 45.57
N SER A 607 -16.58 66.21 45.16
CA SER A 607 -15.45 65.60 45.86
C SER A 607 -14.16 66.43 45.80
N VAL A 608 -13.96 67.25 44.76
CA VAL A 608 -12.79 68.16 44.66
C VAL A 608 -12.67 69.06 45.89
N GLY A 609 -13.79 69.60 46.39
CA GLY A 609 -13.78 70.46 47.59
C GLY A 609 -13.37 69.74 48.88
N TYR A 610 -13.46 68.42 48.93
CA TYR A 610 -13.05 67.59 50.08
C TYR A 610 -11.65 66.99 49.92
N SER A 611 -11.09 67.02 48.71
CA SER A 611 -9.71 66.60 48.43
C SER A 611 -8.75 67.71 48.83
N LYS A 612 -8.08 67.62 49.98
CA LYS A 612 -7.14 68.67 50.41
C LYS A 612 -5.87 68.66 49.53
N PRO A 613 -5.43 69.81 48.97
CA PRO A 613 -4.18 69.88 48.22
C PRO A 613 -2.98 69.49 49.09
N ALA A 614 -2.07 68.71 48.51
CA ALA A 614 -0.75 68.44 49.07
C ALA A 614 0.18 69.65 48.89
N ALA A 615 1.38 69.58 49.47
CA ALA A 615 2.36 70.67 49.40
C ALA A 615 2.80 71.03 47.97
N ASP A 616 2.72 70.08 47.03
CA ASP A 616 3.03 70.28 45.61
C ASP A 616 1.82 70.71 44.77
N GLY A 617 0.70 71.05 45.43
CA GLY A 617 -0.56 71.46 44.80
C GLY A 617 -1.39 70.31 44.21
N THR A 618 -0.95 69.05 44.31
CA THR A 618 -1.76 67.92 43.84
C THR A 618 -2.88 67.57 44.82
N GLN A 619 -4.02 67.15 44.29
CA GLN A 619 -5.17 66.65 45.04
C GLN A 619 -5.44 65.21 44.65
N THR A 620 -6.02 64.45 45.57
CA THR A 620 -6.37 63.04 45.33
C THR A 620 -7.82 62.75 45.69
N MET A 621 -8.46 61.89 44.91
CA MET A 621 -9.78 61.36 45.24
C MET A 621 -9.92 59.91 44.81
N PHE A 622 -10.74 59.15 45.54
CA PHE A 622 -11.08 57.79 45.16
C PHE A 622 -12.27 57.78 44.21
N VAL A 623 -12.23 56.87 43.24
CA VAL A 623 -13.42 56.35 42.57
C VAL A 623 -13.73 55.01 43.20
N ALA A 624 -14.89 54.89 43.82
CA ALA A 624 -15.32 53.71 44.54
C ALA A 624 -16.47 53.03 43.82
N ARG A 625 -16.46 51.69 43.81
CA ARG A 625 -17.67 50.91 43.54
C ARG A 625 -18.49 50.85 44.81
N VAL A 626 -19.73 51.33 44.75
CA VAL A 626 -20.62 51.44 45.90
C VAL A 626 -21.89 50.66 45.63
N LEU A 627 -22.23 49.75 46.53
CA LEU A 627 -23.46 48.97 46.48
C LEU A 627 -24.61 49.82 47.04
N THR A 628 -25.20 50.67 46.20
CA THR A 628 -26.27 51.58 46.63
C THR A 628 -27.57 50.84 46.88
N GLY A 629 -27.80 49.71 46.19
CA GLY A 629 -29.00 48.90 46.35
C GLY A 629 -30.29 49.73 46.23
N LEU A 630 -31.29 49.39 47.05
CA LEU A 630 -32.47 50.23 47.23
C LEU A 630 -32.13 51.34 48.24
N PHE A 631 -32.50 52.57 47.91
CA PHE A 631 -32.17 53.74 48.72
C PHE A 631 -33.40 54.55 49.09
N THR A 632 -33.27 55.38 50.13
CA THR A 632 -34.31 56.32 50.56
C THR A 632 -33.69 57.61 51.10
N LEU A 633 -34.52 58.60 51.43
CA LEU A 633 -34.05 59.91 51.91
C LEU A 633 -33.35 59.77 53.27
N GLY A 634 -32.17 60.36 53.39
CA GLY A 634 -31.40 60.39 54.64
C GLY A 634 -31.75 61.53 55.58
N ARG A 635 -31.44 61.35 56.87
CA ARG A 635 -31.51 62.38 57.92
C ARG A 635 -30.31 62.28 58.85
N ASN A 636 -29.99 63.38 59.52
CA ASN A 636 -28.74 63.49 60.28
C ASN A 636 -28.61 62.55 61.49
N ASP A 637 -29.73 62.13 62.06
CA ASP A 637 -29.85 61.26 63.23
C ASP A 637 -29.67 59.77 62.89
N MET A 638 -29.72 59.42 61.61
CA MET A 638 -29.73 58.03 61.15
C MET A 638 -28.34 57.39 61.28
N ARG A 639 -28.25 56.31 62.06
CA ARG A 639 -27.06 55.44 62.17
C ARG A 639 -27.09 54.22 61.27
N MET A 640 -28.23 53.97 60.64
CA MET A 640 -28.47 52.91 59.65
C MET A 640 -29.69 53.30 58.82
N PRO A 641 -29.85 52.76 57.60
CA PRO A 641 -31.04 53.03 56.80
C PRO A 641 -32.32 52.54 57.51
N PRO A 642 -33.47 53.19 57.28
CA PRO A 642 -34.73 52.80 57.91
C PRO A 642 -35.25 51.47 57.33
N PRO A 643 -36.16 50.78 58.05
CA PRO A 643 -36.88 49.64 57.50
C PRO A 643 -37.75 50.07 56.31
N ARG A 644 -37.91 49.18 55.32
CA ARG A 644 -38.78 49.41 54.15
C ARG A 644 -40.25 49.33 54.51
N ASN A 645 -40.56 48.44 55.46
CA ASN A 645 -41.87 48.24 56.02
C ASN A 645 -41.76 48.21 57.54
N SER A 646 -42.61 48.96 58.25
CA SER A 646 -42.61 48.99 59.72
C SER A 646 -42.91 47.62 60.36
N GLN A 647 -43.58 46.72 59.64
CA GLN A 647 -43.87 45.36 60.09
C GLN A 647 -42.66 44.41 59.95
N GLN A 648 -41.61 44.81 59.24
CA GLN A 648 -40.40 44.02 58.99
C GLN A 648 -39.15 44.85 59.33
N PRO A 649 -38.84 45.04 60.63
CA PRO A 649 -37.78 45.97 61.07
C PRO A 649 -36.36 45.59 60.60
N ASP A 650 -36.15 44.33 60.22
CA ASP A 650 -34.88 43.81 59.72
C ASP A 650 -34.72 43.98 58.20
N ASP A 651 -35.82 44.17 57.46
CA ASP A 651 -35.76 44.50 56.02
C ASP A 651 -35.57 46.01 55.83
N ARG A 652 -34.31 46.41 55.65
CA ARG A 652 -33.90 47.81 55.53
C ARG A 652 -33.50 48.18 54.12
N TYR A 653 -33.62 49.48 53.83
CA TYR A 653 -32.93 50.08 52.68
C TYR A 653 -31.42 49.85 52.78
N ASP A 654 -30.74 49.86 51.64
CA ASP A 654 -29.31 49.56 51.56
C ASP A 654 -28.47 50.83 51.71
N SER A 655 -28.96 51.97 51.24
CA SER A 655 -28.27 53.26 51.37
C SER A 655 -29.24 54.43 51.55
N LEU A 656 -28.69 55.59 51.91
CA LEU A 656 -29.43 56.85 52.01
C LEU A 656 -28.97 57.85 50.95
N VAL A 657 -29.85 58.77 50.55
CA VAL A 657 -29.58 59.81 49.56
C VAL A 657 -30.03 61.19 50.05
N ASP A 658 -29.51 62.23 49.41
CA ASP A 658 -29.92 63.62 49.58
C ASP A 658 -31.28 63.93 48.91
N ASN A 659 -31.55 63.28 47.78
CA ASN A 659 -32.77 63.44 47.01
C ASN A 659 -33.18 62.10 46.35
N ILE A 660 -34.42 61.66 46.54
CA ILE A 660 -34.89 60.37 46.02
C ILE A 660 -34.99 60.37 44.48
N ASN A 661 -35.42 61.49 43.88
CA ASN A 661 -35.70 61.56 42.45
C ASN A 661 -34.43 61.77 41.62
N ASN A 662 -33.47 62.55 42.14
CA ASN A 662 -32.20 62.81 41.49
C ASN A 662 -31.08 62.88 42.54
N PRO A 663 -30.62 61.73 43.04
CA PRO A 663 -29.60 61.69 44.08
C PRO A 663 -28.27 62.22 43.56
N THR A 664 -27.66 63.16 44.29
CA THR A 664 -26.32 63.68 43.99
C THR A 664 -25.26 63.08 44.92
N MET A 665 -25.69 62.42 45.99
CA MET A 665 -24.81 61.68 46.89
C MET A 665 -25.51 60.45 47.49
N PHE A 666 -24.69 59.48 47.89
CA PHE A 666 -25.12 58.28 48.57
C PHE A 666 -24.36 58.12 49.89
N VAL A 667 -25.05 57.63 50.92
CA VAL A 667 -24.50 57.32 52.24
C VAL A 667 -24.68 55.83 52.51
N VAL A 668 -23.58 55.13 52.76
CA VAL A 668 -23.58 53.69 53.07
C VAL A 668 -23.09 53.43 54.49
N PHE A 669 -23.58 52.34 55.10
CA PHE A 669 -23.46 52.10 56.54
C PHE A 669 -22.69 50.82 56.88
N HIS A 670 -22.25 50.05 55.89
CA HIS A 670 -21.37 48.90 56.07
C HIS A 670 -20.02 49.14 55.40
N ASP A 671 -18.93 48.77 56.10
CA ASP A 671 -17.56 49.11 55.67
C ASP A 671 -17.15 48.38 54.37
N ASN A 672 -17.74 47.21 54.11
CA ASN A 672 -17.57 46.41 52.90
C ASN A 672 -18.58 46.74 51.79
N GLN A 673 -19.44 47.75 51.96
CA GLN A 673 -20.44 48.16 50.96
C GLN A 673 -19.83 49.03 49.84
N ALA A 674 -18.59 49.47 50.02
CA ALA A 674 -17.84 50.25 49.06
C ALA A 674 -16.41 49.71 48.89
N TYR A 675 -15.95 49.64 47.64
CA TYR A 675 -14.61 49.22 47.27
C TYR A 675 -13.87 50.37 46.58
N PRO A 676 -12.70 50.81 47.08
CA PRO A 676 -11.90 51.81 46.38
C PRO A 676 -11.28 51.16 45.12
N ASP A 677 -11.80 51.49 43.94
CA ASP A 677 -11.42 50.85 42.67
C ASP A 677 -10.29 51.63 41.96
N TYR A 678 -10.32 52.96 42.04
CA TYR A 678 -9.26 53.82 41.51
C TYR A 678 -8.90 54.97 42.46
N LEU A 679 -7.67 55.44 42.35
CA LEU A 679 -7.21 56.71 42.90
C LEU A 679 -6.84 57.65 41.75
N ILE A 680 -7.49 58.81 41.70
CA ILE A 680 -7.18 59.87 40.73
C ILE A 680 -6.33 60.93 41.46
N THR A 681 -5.16 61.24 40.89
CA THR A 681 -4.36 62.40 41.29
C THR A 681 -4.53 63.50 40.24
N PHE A 682 -4.86 64.71 40.65
CA PHE A 682 -5.18 65.83 39.77
C PHE A 682 -4.67 67.17 40.32
N ARG A 683 -4.75 68.23 39.51
CA ARG A 683 -4.48 69.63 39.86
C ARG A 683 -5.61 70.52 39.39
#